data_AF-A0A1B7HMF0-F1
#
_entry.id   AF-A0A1B7HMF0-F1
#
_cell.length_a   1.000
_cell.length_b   1.000
_cell.length_c   1.000
_cell.angle_alpha   90.00
_cell.angle_beta   90.00
_cell.angle_gamma   90.00
#
_symmetry.space_group_name_H-M   'P 1'
#
loop_
_entity.id
_entity.type
_entity.pdbx_description
1 polymer ?
#
loop_
_entity_poly.entity_id
_entity_poly.type
_entity_poly.pdbx_seq_one_letter_code
_entity_poly.pdbx_strand_id
1 'polypeptide(L)'
;MNRPKASVKNSWFRMQASNESEADIYIYDEIGYWGVTAKQFVANLKALGDITHINLHINSPGGDVFDGIAIFNALKHHGASITAYIDGLAASMASVIAMVGNPVIMPENTMMMIHKPWGFTGGDANDMRDYADLLDKLEGVLIPAYMAKTGKSQEEIAAMLEDETWLSGAECLALGFADEVTPSLQAMACIQSKRIEEFEKMPRTIRNMITPPRNTTQRDPQPTITQPVITAPENVNATDIRQQVIAEQKARVNNIQDLFAMFGGKHQELQAQCVADVECSVEQAKDKLLAELGKSATPSNKSTQAQTQAHVYAGNGNFVGDGIRQALMARAGYEDMQRDNVYNGTTLRELARMSLTERGFGVASYNPMQMVGFALTHSTSDFGNILLDVANKALLQGWDESAETFEQWTKKGQLSDFKTAHRVGMGGFPSLRQVREGAEYKYITTGDKGETIALATYGEIFSVTRQAIINDDLNQLTDVPMKMGRAAKATIGDLVYATLTANGKLSDGKTLFHADHKNMATGAIDISNLDKGRQLMRTQKEGERALNIRPAYILVPVALETTANQTIKSASVKGADVNAGVINPIQNFAEVIAEARLDDADPAAWYLAAAQGSDTIEVAYLNGVDAPYIDQQEGFTTDGIATKVRIDAGVAPLDYRGLVKSSGK
;
A
#
# COMPACT_ATOMS: atom_id res chain seq x y z
N MET A 1 14.69 33.31 -24.98
CA MET A 1 14.35 31.92 -25.37
C MET A 1 14.87 30.98 -24.27
N ASN A 2 14.03 30.66 -23.29
CA ASN A 2 14.40 29.77 -22.18
C ASN A 2 13.92 28.35 -22.49
N ARG A 3 14.85 27.40 -22.57
CA ARG A 3 14.56 25.97 -22.57
C ARG A 3 13.91 25.59 -21.22
N PRO A 4 12.83 24.78 -21.19
CA PRO A 4 12.32 24.25 -19.93
C PRO A 4 13.32 23.24 -19.36
N LYS A 5 13.59 23.36 -18.05
CA LYS A 5 14.35 22.37 -17.27
C LYS A 5 13.49 21.10 -17.16
N ALA A 6 14.03 19.98 -17.63
CA ALA A 6 13.44 18.65 -17.48
C ALA A 6 13.60 18.14 -16.05
N SER A 7 12.49 17.76 -15.41
CA SER A 7 12.44 16.68 -14.43
C SER A 7 11.15 15.87 -14.65
N VAL A 8 11.20 14.94 -15.59
CA VAL A 8 10.14 13.94 -15.75
C VAL A 8 10.43 12.82 -14.77
N LYS A 9 9.59 12.69 -13.74
CA LYS A 9 9.47 11.49 -12.90
C LYS A 9 9.13 10.29 -13.80
N ASN A 10 9.69 9.11 -13.52
CA ASN A 10 9.46 7.87 -14.29
C ASN A 10 7.98 7.67 -14.66
N SER A 11 7.69 7.37 -15.92
CA SER A 11 6.35 7.14 -16.46
C SER A 11 6.37 5.91 -17.35
N TRP A 12 5.36 5.03 -17.23
CA TRP A 12 5.19 3.83 -18.08
C TRP A 12 4.63 4.16 -19.47
N PHE A 13 4.29 5.42 -19.72
CA PHE A 13 3.96 5.87 -21.07
C PHE A 13 4.56 7.23 -21.43
N ARG A 14 4.72 7.45 -22.73
CA ARG A 14 5.14 8.72 -23.33
C ARG A 14 4.27 9.01 -24.54
N MET A 15 3.88 10.26 -24.72
CA MET A 15 3.17 10.73 -25.91
C MET A 15 3.95 11.87 -26.55
N GLN A 16 4.05 11.87 -27.87
CA GLN A 16 4.71 12.91 -28.63
C GLN A 16 3.96 13.15 -29.93
N ALA A 17 3.60 14.40 -30.22
CA ALA A 17 3.16 14.77 -31.56
C ALA A 17 4.33 14.55 -32.53
N SER A 18 4.12 13.72 -33.54
CA SER A 18 5.13 13.40 -34.55
C SER A 18 5.03 14.37 -35.74
N ASN A 19 3.80 14.75 -36.13
CA ASN A 19 3.48 15.72 -37.18
C ASN A 19 2.23 16.56 -36.81
N GLU A 20 1.77 17.48 -37.67
CA GLU A 20 0.58 18.32 -37.41
C GLU A 20 -0.71 17.52 -37.15
N SER A 21 -0.81 16.28 -37.63
CA SER A 21 -2.00 15.43 -37.53
C SER A 21 -1.72 14.01 -37.01
N GLU A 22 -0.51 13.76 -36.49
CA GLU A 22 -0.06 12.43 -36.07
C GLU A 22 0.62 12.49 -34.69
N ALA A 23 0.47 11.43 -33.91
CA ALA A 23 1.16 11.29 -32.63
C ALA A 23 1.68 9.87 -32.40
N ASP A 24 2.85 9.79 -31.78
CA ASP A 24 3.43 8.55 -31.28
C ASP A 24 3.12 8.40 -29.79
N ILE A 25 2.58 7.25 -29.42
CA ILE A 25 2.27 6.87 -28.05
C ILE A 25 3.04 5.60 -27.71
N TYR A 26 3.88 5.66 -26.68
CA TYR A 26 4.68 4.55 -26.21
C TYR A 26 4.13 4.05 -24.88
N ILE A 27 3.74 2.77 -24.78
CA ILE A 27 3.36 2.07 -23.54
C ILE A 27 4.47 1.07 -23.21
N TYR A 28 5.45 1.53 -22.44
CA TYR A 28 6.70 0.83 -22.15
C TYR A 28 6.79 0.72 -20.64
N ASP A 29 6.89 -0.50 -20.11
CA ASP A 29 6.74 -0.87 -18.69
C ASP A 29 5.29 -1.17 -18.25
N GLU A 30 5.11 -1.37 -16.94
CA GLU A 30 3.88 -1.88 -16.31
C GLU A 30 2.77 -0.82 -16.22
N ILE A 31 1.60 -1.15 -16.77
CA ILE A 31 0.43 -0.26 -16.83
C ILE A 31 -0.11 0.00 -15.41
N GLY A 32 -0.29 1.27 -15.06
CA GLY A 32 -0.79 1.69 -13.74
C GLY A 32 0.28 1.79 -12.64
N TYR A 33 1.55 1.52 -12.97
CA TYR A 33 2.66 1.58 -12.01
C TYR A 33 3.22 3.01 -11.85
N TRP A 34 4.16 3.22 -10.91
CA TRP A 34 4.81 4.52 -10.65
C TRP A 34 3.88 5.68 -10.22
N GLY A 35 2.64 5.38 -9.79
CA GLY A 35 1.64 6.39 -9.42
C GLY A 35 1.07 7.15 -10.62
N VAL A 36 1.30 6.66 -11.84
CA VAL A 36 0.77 7.21 -13.08
C VAL A 36 -0.49 6.43 -13.46
N THR A 37 -1.65 7.11 -13.42
CA THR A 37 -2.98 6.48 -13.63
C THR A 37 -3.47 6.62 -15.07
N ALA A 38 -4.46 5.81 -15.48
CA ALA A 38 -5.12 5.99 -16.77
C ALA A 38 -5.77 7.38 -16.93
N LYS A 39 -6.16 8.04 -15.83
CA LYS A 39 -6.67 9.43 -15.88
C LYS A 39 -5.63 10.39 -16.48
N GLN A 40 -4.36 10.20 -16.13
CA GLN A 40 -3.27 11.01 -16.69
C GLN A 40 -3.00 10.66 -18.15
N PHE A 41 -3.08 9.38 -18.53
CA PHE A 41 -3.03 8.96 -19.93
C PHE A 41 -4.12 9.63 -20.76
N VAL A 42 -5.38 9.57 -20.31
CA VAL A 42 -6.53 10.18 -21.01
C VAL A 42 -6.39 11.71 -21.11
N ALA A 43 -5.90 12.37 -20.06
CA ALA A 43 -5.65 13.80 -20.09
C ALA A 43 -4.58 14.17 -21.12
N ASN A 44 -3.48 13.41 -21.18
CA ASN A 44 -2.41 13.63 -22.14
C ASN A 44 -2.86 13.32 -23.57
N LEU A 45 -3.65 12.26 -23.78
CA LEU A 45 -4.24 11.93 -25.07
C LEU A 45 -5.12 13.07 -25.59
N LYS A 46 -5.99 13.62 -24.74
CA LYS A 46 -6.81 14.80 -25.10
C LYS A 46 -5.97 16.05 -25.39
N ALA A 47 -4.82 16.19 -24.72
CA ALA A 47 -3.94 17.33 -24.91
C ALA A 47 -3.18 17.30 -26.25
N LEU A 48 -3.18 16.18 -26.97
CA LEU A 48 -2.61 16.09 -28.32
C LEU A 48 -3.44 16.85 -29.36
N GLY A 49 -4.69 17.20 -29.05
CA GLY A 49 -5.57 17.96 -29.94
C GLY A 49 -6.14 17.10 -31.08
N ASP A 50 -6.44 17.74 -32.21
CA ASP A 50 -7.07 17.11 -33.37
C ASP A 50 -6.07 16.30 -34.20
N ILE A 51 -5.66 15.15 -33.69
CA ILE A 51 -4.84 14.16 -34.42
C ILE A 51 -5.73 13.19 -35.20
N THR A 52 -5.33 12.84 -36.41
CA THR A 52 -6.05 11.89 -37.29
C THR A 52 -5.40 10.51 -37.31
N HIS A 53 -4.14 10.40 -36.88
CA HIS A 53 -3.41 9.13 -36.82
C HIS A 53 -2.64 8.98 -35.49
N ILE A 54 -2.63 7.78 -34.93
CA ILE A 54 -1.87 7.41 -33.73
C ILE A 54 -0.99 6.20 -34.06
N ASN A 55 0.31 6.33 -33.82
CA ASN A 55 1.25 5.21 -33.80
C ASN A 55 1.41 4.74 -32.35
N LEU A 56 0.81 3.61 -32.02
CA LEU A 56 0.81 3.04 -30.67
C LEU A 56 1.90 1.98 -30.54
N HIS A 57 3.01 2.35 -29.90
CA HIS A 57 4.17 1.51 -29.62
C HIS A 57 4.02 0.79 -28.28
N ILE A 58 4.11 -0.54 -28.27
CA ILE A 58 3.87 -1.37 -27.08
C ILE A 58 5.09 -2.25 -26.78
N ASN A 59 5.61 -2.10 -25.56
CA ASN A 59 6.61 -2.99 -24.97
C ASN A 59 6.34 -3.14 -23.46
N SER A 60 5.30 -3.89 -23.12
CA SER A 60 4.73 -3.92 -21.78
C SER A 60 4.35 -5.35 -21.33
N PRO A 61 4.63 -5.72 -20.07
CA PRO A 61 4.18 -6.96 -19.47
C PRO A 61 2.70 -6.94 -19.06
N GLY A 62 1.98 -5.85 -19.32
CA GLY A 62 0.62 -5.61 -18.83
C GLY A 62 0.61 -4.75 -17.57
N GLY A 63 -0.43 -4.85 -16.75
CA GLY A 63 -0.57 -4.04 -15.54
C GLY A 63 -1.97 -4.12 -14.92
N ASP A 64 -2.43 -3.01 -14.34
CA ASP A 64 -3.78 -2.88 -13.78
C ASP A 64 -4.86 -3.01 -14.87
N VAL A 65 -5.87 -3.85 -14.59
CA VAL A 65 -6.93 -4.19 -15.57
C VAL A 65 -7.86 -3.00 -15.80
N PHE A 66 -8.20 -2.23 -14.77
CA PHE A 66 -9.13 -1.10 -14.89
C PHE A 66 -8.50 0.07 -15.64
N ASP A 67 -7.23 0.39 -15.34
CA ASP A 67 -6.45 1.37 -16.08
C ASP A 67 -6.32 0.95 -17.55
N GLY A 68 -6.05 -0.34 -17.82
CA GLY A 68 -5.99 -0.87 -19.17
C GLY A 68 -7.31 -0.74 -19.94
N ILE A 69 -8.44 -1.06 -19.32
CA ILE A 69 -9.78 -0.89 -19.93
C ILE A 69 -10.04 0.60 -20.23
N ALA A 70 -9.68 1.49 -19.32
CA ALA A 70 -9.84 2.93 -19.53
C ALA A 70 -8.99 3.44 -20.71
N ILE A 71 -7.75 2.97 -20.85
CA ILE A 71 -6.86 3.28 -21.97
C ILE A 71 -7.43 2.75 -23.29
N PHE A 72 -7.83 1.47 -23.33
CA PHE A 72 -8.42 0.85 -24.51
C PHE A 72 -9.64 1.63 -25.00
N ASN A 73 -10.56 1.97 -24.10
CA ASN A 73 -11.76 2.75 -24.43
C ASN A 73 -11.41 4.17 -24.89
N ALA A 74 -10.45 4.83 -24.24
CA ALA A 74 -10.05 6.19 -24.63
C ALA A 74 -9.44 6.22 -26.04
N LEU A 75 -8.61 5.24 -26.38
CA LEU A 75 -8.04 5.08 -27.72
C LEU A 75 -9.13 4.76 -28.74
N LYS A 76 -10.00 3.78 -28.44
CA LYS A 76 -11.08 3.35 -29.34
C LYS A 76 -12.07 4.47 -29.67
N HIS A 77 -12.31 5.37 -28.72
CA HIS A 77 -13.22 6.51 -28.89
C HIS A 77 -12.54 7.82 -29.28
N HIS A 78 -11.23 7.82 -29.53
CA HIS A 78 -10.51 9.02 -29.93
C HIS A 78 -10.93 9.53 -31.31
N GLY A 79 -11.26 8.62 -32.23
CA GLY A 79 -11.62 8.93 -33.62
C GLY A 79 -10.43 9.04 -34.58
N ALA A 80 -9.19 8.91 -34.09
CA ALA A 80 -8.00 8.76 -34.92
C ALA A 80 -7.87 7.32 -35.41
N SER A 81 -7.29 7.12 -36.60
CA SER A 81 -6.85 5.79 -37.04
C SER A 81 -5.62 5.37 -36.22
N ILE A 82 -5.61 4.15 -35.70
CA ILE A 82 -4.55 3.69 -34.80
C ILE A 82 -3.79 2.53 -35.44
N THR A 83 -2.48 2.69 -35.60
CA THR A 83 -1.57 1.60 -35.95
C THR A 83 -0.85 1.15 -34.68
N ALA A 84 -0.97 -0.12 -34.30
CA ALA A 84 -0.27 -0.66 -33.14
C ALA A 84 1.00 -1.40 -33.54
N TYR A 85 2.14 -1.02 -32.97
CA TYR A 85 3.44 -1.65 -33.15
C TYR A 85 3.81 -2.38 -31.87
N ILE A 86 4.05 -3.69 -31.96
CA ILE A 86 4.63 -4.44 -30.83
C ILE A 86 6.14 -4.38 -30.98
N ASP A 87 6.82 -3.63 -30.12
CA ASP A 87 8.27 -3.39 -30.25
C ASP A 87 9.11 -4.43 -29.49
N GLY A 88 8.48 -5.22 -28.61
CA GLY A 88 9.11 -6.34 -27.92
C GLY A 88 8.10 -7.32 -27.33
N LEU A 89 7.33 -6.88 -26.34
CA LEU A 89 6.30 -7.69 -25.66
C LEU A 89 4.97 -6.95 -25.55
N ALA A 90 3.88 -7.65 -25.84
CA ALA A 90 2.53 -7.26 -25.42
C ALA A 90 1.90 -8.39 -24.62
N ALA A 91 2.02 -8.34 -23.29
CA ALA A 91 1.51 -9.38 -22.41
C ALA A 91 0.34 -8.90 -21.56
N SER A 92 -0.59 -9.79 -21.23
CA SER A 92 -1.69 -9.52 -20.30
C SER A 92 -2.51 -8.28 -20.75
N MET A 93 -2.69 -7.26 -19.93
CA MET A 93 -3.51 -6.10 -20.30
C MET A 93 -2.95 -5.32 -21.52
N ALA A 94 -1.65 -5.44 -21.81
CA ALA A 94 -1.05 -4.79 -22.97
C ALA A 94 -1.47 -5.45 -24.30
N SER A 95 -1.70 -6.78 -24.31
CA SER A 95 -2.22 -7.46 -25.51
C SER A 95 -3.66 -7.08 -25.80
N VAL A 96 -4.49 -6.84 -24.78
CA VAL A 96 -5.84 -6.28 -25.00
C VAL A 96 -5.76 -4.88 -25.60
N ILE A 97 -4.90 -4.00 -25.08
CA ILE A 97 -4.72 -2.63 -25.61
C ILE A 97 -4.29 -2.66 -27.07
N ALA A 98 -3.39 -3.58 -27.44
CA ALA A 98 -2.95 -3.75 -28.83
C ALA A 98 -4.11 -3.99 -29.81
N MET A 99 -5.21 -4.63 -29.36
CA MET A 99 -6.38 -4.93 -30.20
C MET A 99 -7.16 -3.69 -30.65
N VAL A 100 -6.86 -2.49 -30.12
CA VAL A 100 -7.41 -1.23 -30.64
C VAL A 100 -6.80 -0.84 -31.99
N GLY A 101 -5.62 -1.39 -32.31
CA GLY A 101 -4.89 -1.14 -33.54
C GLY A 101 -5.50 -1.82 -34.75
N ASN A 102 -5.50 -1.09 -35.87
CA ASN A 102 -5.81 -1.61 -37.18
C ASN A 102 -5.01 -0.81 -38.24
N PRO A 103 -3.79 -1.25 -38.60
CA PRO A 103 -3.24 -2.59 -38.33
C PRO A 103 -2.51 -2.73 -36.97
N VAL A 104 -2.29 -3.98 -36.56
CA VAL A 104 -1.38 -4.46 -35.51
C VAL A 104 -0.19 -5.12 -36.21
N ILE A 105 1.01 -4.58 -35.98
CA ILE A 105 2.25 -4.95 -36.65
C ILE A 105 3.20 -5.56 -35.61
N MET A 106 3.67 -6.77 -35.89
CA MET A 106 4.55 -7.54 -34.99
C MET A 106 5.82 -8.00 -35.71
N PRO A 107 7.00 -7.44 -35.40
CA PRO A 107 8.28 -7.97 -35.87
C PRO A 107 8.50 -9.44 -35.45
N GLU A 108 9.25 -10.19 -36.26
CA GLU A 108 9.53 -11.63 -36.06
C GLU A 108 10.07 -11.99 -34.67
N ASN A 109 10.77 -11.05 -34.01
CA ASN A 109 11.39 -11.23 -32.70
C ASN A 109 10.52 -10.70 -31.53
N THR A 110 9.23 -10.48 -31.73
CA THR A 110 8.30 -10.03 -30.68
C THR A 110 7.35 -11.12 -30.22
N MET A 111 6.77 -10.91 -29.04
CA MET A 111 5.89 -11.86 -28.38
C MET A 111 4.60 -11.18 -27.91
N MET A 112 3.50 -11.93 -27.95
CA MET A 112 2.25 -11.59 -27.31
C MET A 112 1.87 -12.68 -26.30
N MET A 113 1.32 -12.30 -25.15
CA MET A 113 0.80 -13.25 -24.17
C MET A 113 -0.61 -12.85 -23.75
N ILE A 114 -1.51 -13.83 -23.71
CA ILE A 114 -2.88 -13.67 -23.19
C ILE A 114 -3.13 -14.68 -22.07
N HIS A 115 -3.76 -14.24 -21.00
CA HIS A 115 -4.09 -15.08 -19.84
C HIS A 115 -5.30 -14.52 -19.09
N LYS A 116 -5.88 -15.30 -18.18
CA LYS A 116 -7.00 -14.84 -17.35
C LYS A 116 -6.62 -13.64 -16.46
N PRO A 117 -7.60 -12.79 -16.10
CA PRO A 117 -7.39 -11.77 -15.08
C PRO A 117 -6.91 -12.43 -13.78
N TRP A 118 -5.79 -11.93 -13.27
CA TRP A 118 -5.20 -12.41 -12.03
C TRP A 118 -5.26 -11.32 -10.97
N GLY A 119 -5.52 -11.71 -9.72
CA GLY A 119 -5.52 -10.81 -8.60
C GLY A 119 -5.53 -11.54 -7.26
N PHE A 120 -5.51 -10.77 -6.18
CA PHE A 120 -5.46 -11.27 -4.81
C PHE A 120 -6.49 -10.53 -3.95
N THR A 121 -7.18 -11.28 -3.08
CA THR A 121 -8.02 -10.73 -2.01
C THR A 121 -7.79 -11.50 -0.71
N GLY A 122 -8.04 -10.85 0.43
CA GLY A 122 -8.04 -11.47 1.74
C GLY A 122 -9.34 -11.13 2.48
N GLY A 123 -9.94 -12.11 3.13
CA GLY A 123 -11.24 -11.96 3.79
C GLY A 123 -11.86 -13.31 4.13
N ASP A 124 -13.16 -13.31 4.44
CA ASP A 124 -13.90 -14.54 4.68
C ASP A 124 -14.27 -15.28 3.38
N ALA A 125 -14.95 -16.43 3.50
CA ALA A 125 -15.31 -17.24 2.34
C ALA A 125 -16.25 -16.54 1.35
N ASN A 126 -17.02 -15.53 1.77
CA ASN A 126 -17.85 -14.73 0.87
C ASN A 126 -16.99 -13.71 0.14
N ASP A 127 -16.06 -13.03 0.84
CA ASP A 127 -15.13 -12.09 0.22
C ASP A 127 -14.31 -12.76 -0.90
N MET A 128 -13.86 -14.00 -0.66
CA MET A 128 -13.12 -14.78 -1.67
C MET A 128 -13.98 -15.17 -2.88
N ARG A 129 -15.26 -15.51 -2.68
CA ARG A 129 -16.18 -15.83 -3.79
C ARG A 129 -16.55 -14.59 -4.58
N ASP A 130 -16.87 -13.48 -3.90
CA ASP A 130 -17.20 -12.21 -4.55
C ASP A 130 -16.04 -11.71 -5.41
N TYR A 131 -14.79 -11.95 -4.97
CA TYR A 131 -13.61 -11.62 -5.76
C TYR A 131 -13.38 -12.56 -6.95
N ALA A 132 -13.61 -13.86 -6.80
CA ALA A 132 -13.57 -14.80 -7.92
C ALA A 132 -14.62 -14.41 -8.99
N ASP A 133 -15.85 -14.11 -8.56
CA ASP A 133 -16.92 -13.61 -9.44
C ASP A 133 -16.55 -12.29 -10.14
N LEU A 134 -15.74 -11.44 -9.49
CA LEU A 134 -15.21 -10.22 -10.10
C LEU A 134 -14.20 -10.54 -11.21
N LEU A 135 -13.27 -11.47 -10.97
CA LEU A 135 -12.28 -11.89 -11.98
C LEU A 135 -12.96 -12.51 -13.21
N ASP A 136 -13.98 -13.36 -13.01
CA ASP A 136 -14.78 -13.94 -14.10
C ASP A 136 -15.53 -12.85 -14.90
N LYS A 137 -16.08 -11.84 -14.20
CA LYS A 137 -16.70 -10.69 -14.88
C LYS A 137 -15.69 -9.89 -15.69
N LEU A 138 -14.49 -9.67 -15.16
CA LEU A 138 -13.43 -8.97 -15.89
C LEU A 138 -13.00 -9.77 -17.12
N GLU A 139 -12.89 -11.09 -17.04
CA GLU A 139 -12.61 -11.96 -18.19
C GLU A 139 -13.65 -11.73 -19.30
N GLY A 140 -14.94 -11.74 -18.93
CA GLY A 140 -16.04 -11.47 -19.85
C GLY A 140 -16.00 -10.06 -20.48
N VAL A 141 -15.39 -9.08 -19.82
CA VAL A 141 -15.19 -7.72 -20.35
C VAL A 141 -14.02 -7.65 -21.35
N LEU A 142 -12.98 -8.46 -21.16
CA LEU A 142 -11.78 -8.45 -22.01
C LEU A 142 -11.93 -9.28 -23.29
N ILE A 143 -12.63 -10.42 -23.22
CA ILE A 143 -12.85 -11.34 -24.35
C ILE A 143 -13.33 -10.64 -25.65
N PRO A 144 -14.31 -9.72 -25.61
CA PRO A 144 -14.82 -9.07 -26.82
C PRO A 144 -13.76 -8.31 -27.63
N ALA A 145 -12.71 -7.79 -26.99
CA ALA A 145 -11.61 -7.12 -27.71
C ALA A 145 -10.84 -8.09 -28.60
N TYR A 146 -10.53 -9.29 -28.10
CA TYR A 146 -9.86 -10.34 -28.86
C TYR A 146 -10.77 -10.94 -29.93
N MET A 147 -12.04 -11.19 -29.63
CA MET A 147 -12.99 -11.68 -30.63
C MET A 147 -13.13 -10.72 -31.81
N ALA A 148 -13.24 -9.42 -31.53
CA ALA A 148 -13.36 -8.40 -32.56
C ALA A 148 -12.12 -8.34 -33.48
N LYS A 149 -10.93 -8.64 -32.94
CA LYS A 149 -9.68 -8.63 -33.71
C LYS A 149 -9.43 -9.92 -34.48
N THR A 150 -9.61 -11.06 -33.81
CA THR A 150 -9.22 -12.39 -34.32
C THR A 150 -10.33 -13.08 -35.13
N GLY A 151 -11.59 -12.71 -34.90
CA GLY A 151 -12.76 -13.42 -35.44
C GLY A 151 -13.06 -14.77 -34.78
N LYS A 152 -12.31 -15.15 -33.72
CA LYS A 152 -12.52 -16.38 -32.97
C LYS A 152 -13.77 -16.32 -32.09
N SER A 153 -14.32 -17.49 -31.78
CA SER A 153 -15.43 -17.62 -30.83
C SER A 153 -15.01 -17.25 -29.40
N GLN A 154 -15.99 -16.95 -28.57
CA GLN A 154 -15.77 -16.66 -27.15
C GLN A 154 -15.10 -17.87 -26.45
N GLU A 155 -15.53 -19.08 -26.78
CA GLU A 155 -15.03 -20.32 -26.22
C GLU A 155 -13.56 -20.56 -26.58
N GLU A 156 -13.16 -20.28 -27.83
CA GLU A 156 -11.75 -20.37 -28.26
C GLU A 156 -10.87 -19.36 -27.52
N ILE A 157 -11.32 -18.10 -27.39
CA ILE A 157 -10.54 -17.09 -26.67
C ILE A 157 -10.44 -17.44 -25.18
N ALA A 158 -11.54 -17.85 -24.54
CA ALA A 158 -11.54 -18.25 -23.13
C ALA A 158 -10.59 -19.42 -22.86
N ALA A 159 -10.55 -20.41 -23.75
CA ALA A 159 -9.60 -21.52 -23.65
C ALA A 159 -8.15 -21.05 -23.74
N MET A 160 -7.84 -20.13 -24.67
CA MET A 160 -6.49 -19.57 -24.79
C MET A 160 -6.09 -18.71 -23.57
N LEU A 161 -7.03 -18.00 -22.93
CA LEU A 161 -6.80 -17.25 -21.70
C LEU A 161 -6.52 -18.17 -20.51
N GLU A 162 -7.30 -19.24 -20.36
CA GLU A 162 -7.06 -20.28 -19.35
C GLU A 162 -5.67 -20.91 -19.53
N ASP A 163 -5.25 -21.09 -20.77
CA ASP A 163 -3.98 -21.75 -21.07
C ASP A 163 -2.73 -20.89 -20.91
N GLU A 164 -2.84 -19.61 -20.53
CA GLU A 164 -1.74 -18.63 -20.54
C GLU A 164 -0.93 -18.75 -21.85
N THR A 165 -1.58 -18.37 -22.95
CA THR A 165 -1.05 -18.62 -24.29
C THR A 165 0.00 -17.59 -24.67
N TRP A 166 1.21 -18.06 -24.98
CA TRP A 166 2.31 -17.28 -25.54
C TRP A 166 2.40 -17.48 -27.05
N LEU A 167 2.45 -16.37 -27.80
CA LEU A 167 2.41 -16.35 -29.27
C LEU A 167 3.56 -15.50 -29.82
N SER A 168 4.28 -16.04 -30.80
CA SER A 168 5.19 -15.28 -31.65
C SER A 168 4.42 -14.37 -32.62
N GLY A 169 5.11 -13.40 -33.25
CA GLY A 169 4.49 -12.56 -34.29
C GLY A 169 3.85 -13.37 -35.43
N ALA A 170 4.50 -14.46 -35.87
CA ALA A 170 3.97 -15.35 -36.91
C ALA A 170 2.70 -16.09 -36.46
N GLU A 171 2.66 -16.57 -35.22
CA GLU A 171 1.48 -17.21 -34.65
C GLU A 171 0.35 -16.20 -34.43
N CYS A 172 0.67 -14.97 -34.02
CA CYS A 172 -0.30 -13.89 -33.90
C CYS A 172 -0.95 -13.56 -35.25
N LEU A 173 -0.17 -13.52 -36.33
CA LEU A 173 -0.70 -13.35 -37.68
C LEU A 173 -1.60 -14.52 -38.09
N ALA A 174 -1.15 -15.76 -37.87
CA ALA A 174 -1.92 -16.95 -38.22
C ALA A 174 -3.24 -17.07 -37.43
N LEU A 175 -3.26 -16.60 -36.18
CA LEU A 175 -4.41 -16.65 -35.28
C LEU A 175 -5.25 -15.36 -35.29
N GLY A 176 -4.86 -14.34 -36.06
CA GLY A 176 -5.59 -13.10 -36.24
C GLY A 176 -5.39 -12.05 -35.14
N PHE A 177 -4.40 -12.19 -34.26
CA PHE A 177 -4.01 -11.17 -33.27
C PHE A 177 -3.17 -10.05 -33.87
N ALA A 178 -2.49 -10.31 -35.00
CA ALA A 178 -1.73 -9.33 -35.77
C ALA A 178 -2.18 -9.33 -37.25
N ASP A 179 -1.99 -8.22 -37.96
CA ASP A 179 -2.30 -8.10 -39.39
C ASP A 179 -1.04 -8.16 -40.26
N GLU A 180 0.13 -7.83 -39.70
CA GLU A 180 1.40 -7.84 -40.43
C GLU A 180 2.55 -8.30 -39.53
N VAL A 181 3.47 -9.08 -40.13
CA VAL A 181 4.75 -9.45 -39.52
C VAL A 181 5.88 -8.85 -40.32
N THR A 182 6.76 -8.11 -39.65
CA THR A 182 7.92 -7.44 -40.26
C THR A 182 9.24 -8.12 -39.87
N PRO A 183 10.34 -7.89 -40.61
CA PRO A 183 11.64 -8.43 -40.24
C PRO A 183 12.06 -8.00 -38.83
N SER A 184 12.86 -8.83 -38.16
CA SER A 184 13.32 -8.59 -36.79
C SER A 184 13.89 -7.17 -36.56
N LEU A 185 13.49 -6.52 -35.47
CA LEU A 185 14.06 -5.25 -35.04
C LEU A 185 15.50 -5.44 -34.52
N GLN A 186 16.45 -4.58 -34.97
CA GLN A 186 17.87 -4.67 -34.55
C GLN A 186 18.11 -4.34 -33.07
N ALA A 187 17.16 -3.69 -32.40
CA ALA A 187 17.25 -3.33 -30.99
C ALA A 187 15.91 -3.63 -30.30
N MET A 188 15.86 -4.71 -29.51
CA MET A 188 14.74 -4.93 -28.60
C MET A 188 14.90 -4.05 -27.36
N ALA A 189 13.83 -3.36 -26.96
CA ALA A 189 13.80 -2.66 -25.69
C ALA A 189 13.68 -3.69 -24.55
N CYS A 190 14.66 -3.72 -23.65
CA CYS A 190 14.68 -4.63 -22.49
C CYS A 190 13.60 -4.22 -21.48
N ILE A 191 12.72 -5.14 -21.10
CA ILE A 191 11.71 -4.91 -20.04
C ILE A 191 12.27 -5.36 -18.70
N GLN A 192 12.28 -4.46 -17.72
CA GLN A 192 12.64 -4.77 -16.34
C GLN A 192 11.39 -4.75 -15.46
N SER A 193 10.63 -5.84 -15.43
CA SER A 193 9.50 -5.99 -14.49
C SER A 193 9.54 -7.34 -13.78
N LYS A 194 9.30 -7.32 -12.46
CA LYS A 194 9.16 -8.52 -11.63
C LYS A 194 7.93 -9.35 -12.00
N ARG A 195 6.92 -8.73 -12.62
CA ARG A 195 5.68 -9.38 -13.06
C ARG A 195 5.91 -10.50 -14.08
N ILE A 196 7.02 -10.43 -14.81
CA ILE A 196 7.41 -11.45 -15.79
C ILE A 196 7.74 -12.78 -15.10
N GLU A 197 8.09 -12.76 -13.80
CA GLU A 197 8.34 -13.96 -13.00
C GLU A 197 7.05 -14.63 -12.49
N GLU A 198 5.90 -13.94 -12.59
CA GLU A 198 4.58 -14.43 -12.15
C GLU A 198 3.86 -15.27 -13.21
N PHE A 199 4.33 -15.27 -14.47
CA PHE A 199 3.75 -16.06 -15.57
C PHE A 199 4.21 -17.53 -15.49
N GLU A 200 3.25 -18.46 -15.33
CA GLU A 200 3.52 -19.86 -15.01
C GLU A 200 4.00 -20.66 -16.22
N LYS A 201 3.52 -20.32 -17.42
CA LYS A 201 3.75 -21.07 -18.66
C LYS A 201 4.72 -20.37 -19.63
N MET A 202 5.45 -19.36 -19.16
CA MET A 202 6.45 -18.66 -19.98
C MET A 202 7.53 -19.61 -20.56
N PRO A 203 7.69 -19.71 -21.89
CA PRO A 203 8.72 -20.54 -22.52
C PRO A 203 10.15 -20.19 -22.06
N ARG A 204 10.98 -21.23 -21.83
CA ARG A 204 12.37 -21.08 -21.34
C ARG A 204 13.26 -20.22 -22.26
N THR A 205 12.98 -20.20 -23.55
CA THR A 205 13.67 -19.37 -24.55
C THR A 205 13.41 -17.88 -24.35
N ILE A 206 12.24 -17.51 -23.83
CA ILE A 206 11.82 -16.13 -23.57
C ILE A 206 12.43 -15.59 -22.28
N ARG A 207 12.52 -16.42 -21.22
CA ARG A 207 13.16 -16.06 -19.95
C ARG A 207 14.61 -15.56 -20.14
N ASN A 208 15.33 -16.16 -21.08
CA ASN A 208 16.72 -15.80 -21.42
C ASN A 208 16.85 -14.57 -22.34
N MET A 209 15.75 -14.15 -22.97
CA MET A 209 15.72 -13.00 -23.90
C MET A 209 15.29 -11.70 -23.18
N ILE A 210 14.45 -11.83 -22.15
CA ILE A 210 13.90 -10.71 -21.37
C ILE A 210 14.78 -10.38 -20.14
N THR A 211 15.47 -11.36 -19.57
CA THR A 211 16.44 -11.15 -18.48
C THR A 211 17.85 -11.40 -19.01
N PRO A 212 18.79 -10.43 -19.00
CA PRO A 212 20.12 -10.66 -19.53
C PRO A 212 20.83 -11.76 -18.72
N PRO A 213 21.33 -12.85 -19.36
CA PRO A 213 22.11 -13.85 -18.65
C PRO A 213 23.46 -13.27 -18.25
N ARG A 214 23.80 -13.39 -16.96
CA ARG A 214 25.19 -13.29 -16.51
C ARG A 214 25.98 -14.44 -17.16
N ASN A 215 26.85 -14.07 -18.11
CA ASN A 215 27.97 -14.85 -18.65
C ASN A 215 27.89 -16.38 -18.56
N THR A 216 27.50 -17.04 -19.65
CA THR A 216 28.13 -18.30 -20.07
C THR A 216 28.03 -18.46 -21.59
N THR A 217 29.18 -18.62 -22.21
CA THR A 217 29.38 -18.94 -23.63
C THR A 217 29.02 -20.40 -23.94
N GLN A 218 27.98 -20.65 -24.74
CA GLN A 218 27.96 -21.76 -25.70
C GLN A 218 26.84 -21.58 -26.72
N ARG A 219 27.16 -21.85 -27.99
CA ARG A 219 26.28 -21.71 -29.17
C ARG A 219 25.99 -23.12 -29.66
N ASP A 220 24.72 -23.54 -29.65
CA ASP A 220 24.26 -24.78 -30.27
C ASP A 220 23.39 -24.50 -31.52
N PRO A 221 23.34 -25.45 -32.47
CA PRO A 221 22.90 -25.18 -33.85
C PRO A 221 21.38 -25.29 -34.08
N GLN A 222 20.94 -24.50 -35.06
CA GLN A 222 19.56 -24.28 -35.52
C GLN A 222 18.93 -25.52 -36.18
N PRO A 223 17.63 -25.83 -35.94
CA PRO A 223 16.87 -26.78 -36.75
C PRO A 223 16.22 -26.12 -37.98
N THR A 224 16.26 -26.84 -39.09
CA THR A 224 15.66 -26.53 -40.40
C THR A 224 14.14 -26.76 -40.38
N ILE A 225 13.35 -25.83 -40.93
CA ILE A 225 11.89 -25.94 -41.08
C ILE A 225 11.58 -26.50 -42.48
N THR A 226 10.84 -27.61 -42.55
CA THR A 226 10.18 -28.11 -43.78
C THR A 226 8.69 -27.78 -43.75
N GLN A 227 8.16 -27.29 -44.88
CA GLN A 227 6.75 -26.90 -45.07
C GLN A 227 5.82 -28.13 -45.18
N PRO A 228 4.53 -28.04 -44.78
CA PRO A 228 3.53 -29.08 -45.03
C PRO A 228 2.88 -28.92 -46.42
N VAL A 229 2.79 -30.03 -47.16
CA VAL A 229 1.99 -30.17 -48.39
C VAL A 229 0.62 -30.73 -48.03
N ILE A 230 -0.43 -30.14 -48.59
CA ILE A 230 -1.84 -30.55 -48.45
C ILE A 230 -2.11 -31.73 -49.40
N THR A 231 -2.66 -32.84 -48.90
CA THR A 231 -3.20 -33.93 -49.73
C THR A 231 -4.71 -34.04 -49.60
N ALA A 232 -5.38 -34.19 -50.74
CA ALA A 232 -6.80 -34.51 -50.89
C ALA A 232 -7.04 -36.04 -50.78
N PRO A 233 -8.29 -36.53 -50.57
CA PRO A 233 -8.55 -37.79 -49.89
C PRO A 233 -8.41 -39.02 -50.81
N GLU A 234 -7.76 -40.07 -50.30
CA GLU A 234 -7.59 -41.36 -51.00
C GLU A 234 -8.63 -42.41 -50.58
N ASN A 235 -9.01 -43.22 -51.57
CA ASN A 235 -9.78 -44.46 -51.42
C ASN A 235 -9.06 -45.44 -50.49
N VAL A 236 -9.73 -45.85 -49.41
CA VAL A 236 -9.22 -46.82 -48.44
C VAL A 236 -9.05 -48.21 -49.08
N ASN A 237 -7.80 -48.65 -49.21
CA ASN A 237 -7.43 -49.98 -49.69
C ASN A 237 -7.15 -50.91 -48.49
N ALA A 238 -7.55 -52.18 -48.55
CA ALA A 238 -7.46 -53.12 -47.42
C ALA A 238 -6.02 -53.38 -46.92
N THR A 239 -5.01 -53.08 -47.75
CA THR A 239 -3.59 -53.17 -47.41
C THR A 239 -3.15 -52.03 -46.49
N ASP A 240 -3.73 -50.84 -46.65
CA ASP A 240 -3.37 -49.63 -45.90
C ASP A 240 -3.92 -49.70 -44.47
N ILE A 241 -5.14 -50.22 -44.31
CA ILE A 241 -5.73 -50.52 -42.98
C ILE A 241 -4.86 -51.54 -42.23
N ARG A 242 -4.32 -52.55 -42.93
CA ARG A 242 -3.45 -53.56 -42.29
C ARG A 242 -2.11 -52.96 -41.85
N GLN A 243 -1.52 -52.06 -42.64
CA GLN A 243 -0.30 -51.35 -42.24
C GLN A 243 -0.56 -50.37 -41.09
N GLN A 244 -1.70 -49.68 -41.10
CA GLN A 244 -2.10 -48.76 -40.04
C GLN A 244 -2.31 -49.49 -38.71
N VAL A 245 -3.00 -50.63 -38.70
CA VAL A 245 -3.18 -51.46 -37.49
C VAL A 245 -1.84 -51.98 -36.95
N ILE A 246 -0.89 -52.36 -37.82
CA ILE A 246 0.45 -52.78 -37.39
C ILE A 246 1.24 -51.60 -36.80
N ALA A 247 1.13 -50.40 -37.41
CA ALA A 247 1.77 -49.19 -36.91
C ALA A 247 1.20 -48.76 -35.55
N GLU A 248 -0.12 -48.82 -35.38
CA GLU A 248 -0.83 -48.54 -34.13
C GLU A 248 -0.45 -49.54 -33.03
N GLN A 249 -0.35 -50.83 -33.34
CA GLN A 249 0.11 -51.84 -32.37
C GLN A 249 1.57 -51.63 -31.97
N LYS A 250 2.44 -51.25 -32.91
CA LYS A 250 3.84 -50.92 -32.61
C LYS A 250 3.95 -49.67 -31.73
N ALA A 251 3.14 -48.64 -32.01
CA ALA A 251 3.07 -47.43 -31.20
C ALA A 251 2.55 -47.72 -29.78
N ARG A 252 1.51 -48.55 -29.64
CA ARG A 252 0.97 -49.00 -28.35
C ARG A 252 2.05 -49.67 -27.50
N VAL A 253 2.77 -50.64 -28.08
CA VAL A 253 3.83 -51.37 -27.35
C VAL A 253 4.96 -50.44 -26.93
N ASN A 254 5.41 -49.54 -27.80
CA ASN A 254 6.46 -48.57 -27.47
C ASN A 254 6.00 -47.62 -26.34
N ASN A 255 4.79 -47.07 -26.42
CA ASN A 255 4.27 -46.16 -25.41
C ASN A 255 4.09 -46.84 -24.03
N ILE A 256 3.67 -48.11 -24.00
CA ILE A 256 3.62 -48.90 -22.76
C ILE A 256 5.04 -49.14 -22.23
N GLN A 257 6.03 -49.39 -23.10
CA GLN A 257 7.42 -49.56 -22.67
C GLN A 257 8.00 -48.27 -22.09
N ASP A 258 7.76 -47.13 -22.72
CA ASP A 258 8.24 -45.82 -22.27
C ASP A 258 7.61 -45.41 -20.93
N LEU A 259 6.32 -45.68 -20.75
CA LEU A 259 5.60 -45.45 -19.49
C LEU A 259 6.26 -46.16 -18.30
N PHE A 260 6.69 -47.42 -18.49
CA PHE A 260 7.33 -48.21 -17.43
C PHE A 260 8.84 -47.92 -17.32
N ALA A 261 9.51 -47.47 -18.40
CA ALA A 261 10.92 -47.11 -18.39
C ALA A 261 11.24 -45.97 -17.40
N MET A 262 10.29 -45.05 -17.19
CA MET A 262 10.40 -43.96 -16.21
C MET A 262 10.62 -44.43 -14.77
N PHE A 263 10.34 -45.71 -14.46
CA PHE A 263 10.48 -46.30 -13.11
C PHE A 263 11.76 -47.14 -12.94
N GLY A 264 12.74 -46.97 -13.85
CA GLY A 264 14.08 -47.51 -13.69
C GLY A 264 14.15 -49.04 -13.64
N GLY A 265 13.26 -49.72 -14.37
CA GLY A 265 13.19 -51.19 -14.42
C GLY A 265 12.45 -51.86 -13.26
N LYS A 266 11.82 -51.08 -12.37
CA LYS A 266 10.87 -51.62 -11.38
C LYS A 266 9.53 -51.87 -12.08
N HIS A 267 8.83 -52.95 -11.73
CA HIS A 267 7.55 -53.39 -12.35
C HIS A 267 7.66 -54.00 -13.76
N GLN A 268 8.82 -54.58 -14.13
CA GLN A 268 9.02 -55.28 -15.42
C GLN A 268 8.03 -56.44 -15.67
N GLU A 269 7.61 -57.15 -14.62
CA GLU A 269 6.60 -58.22 -14.76
C GLU A 269 5.23 -57.66 -15.17
N LEU A 270 4.82 -56.53 -14.59
CA LEU A 270 3.57 -55.86 -14.95
C LEU A 270 3.64 -55.22 -16.34
N GLN A 271 4.80 -54.67 -16.71
CA GLN A 271 5.09 -54.20 -18.06
C GLN A 271 4.93 -55.32 -19.09
N ALA A 272 5.53 -56.49 -18.85
CA ALA A 272 5.44 -57.64 -19.74
C ALA A 272 4.00 -58.13 -19.90
N GLN A 273 3.21 -58.12 -18.82
CA GLN A 273 1.77 -58.45 -18.87
C GLN A 273 0.98 -57.43 -19.71
N CYS A 274 1.23 -56.13 -19.55
CA CYS A 274 0.54 -55.09 -20.31
C CYS A 274 0.92 -55.09 -21.80
N VAL A 275 2.15 -55.48 -22.15
CA VAL A 275 2.60 -55.62 -23.54
C VAL A 275 2.02 -56.88 -24.19
N ALA A 276 1.96 -58.00 -23.47
CA ALA A 276 1.44 -59.28 -23.96
C ALA A 276 -0.09 -59.25 -24.18
N ASP A 277 -0.81 -58.44 -23.41
CA ASP A 277 -2.25 -58.21 -23.59
C ASP A 277 -2.49 -57.23 -24.75
N VAL A 278 -3.10 -57.74 -25.83
CA VAL A 278 -3.36 -56.99 -27.07
C VAL A 278 -4.46 -55.95 -26.88
N GLU A 279 -5.35 -56.12 -25.90
CA GLU A 279 -6.44 -55.19 -25.60
C GLU A 279 -6.05 -54.13 -24.58
N CYS A 280 -4.90 -54.29 -23.91
CA CYS A 280 -4.42 -53.34 -22.91
C CYS A 280 -3.99 -52.00 -23.55
N SER A 281 -4.75 -50.94 -23.30
CA SER A 281 -4.40 -49.58 -23.74
C SER A 281 -3.29 -48.97 -22.88
N VAL A 282 -2.70 -47.85 -23.34
CA VAL A 282 -1.65 -47.14 -22.58
C VAL A 282 -2.21 -46.60 -21.25
N GLU A 283 -3.46 -46.13 -21.26
CA GLU A 283 -4.20 -45.66 -20.09
C GLU A 283 -4.46 -46.79 -19.10
N GLN A 284 -4.89 -47.97 -19.57
CA GLN A 284 -5.07 -49.14 -18.72
C GLN A 284 -3.76 -49.63 -18.11
N ALA A 285 -2.66 -49.56 -18.86
CA ALA A 285 -1.32 -49.87 -18.35
C ALA A 285 -0.88 -48.86 -17.27
N LYS A 286 -1.21 -47.57 -17.44
CA LYS A 286 -1.00 -46.52 -16.43
C LYS A 286 -1.81 -46.77 -15.17
N ASP A 287 -3.08 -47.13 -15.29
CA ASP A 287 -3.94 -47.40 -14.12
C ASP A 287 -3.48 -48.63 -13.35
N LYS A 288 -3.08 -49.70 -14.05
CA LYS A 288 -2.48 -50.89 -13.43
C LYS A 288 -1.18 -50.55 -12.71
N LEU A 289 -0.33 -49.70 -13.30
CA LEU A 289 0.92 -49.24 -12.68
C LEU A 289 0.66 -48.37 -11.45
N LEU A 290 -0.30 -47.44 -11.51
CA LEU A 290 -0.72 -46.62 -10.37
C LEU A 290 -1.27 -47.48 -9.22
N ALA A 291 -2.06 -48.51 -9.54
CA ALA A 291 -2.57 -49.44 -8.54
C ALA A 291 -1.44 -50.24 -7.87
N GLU A 292 -0.41 -50.66 -8.63
CA GLU A 292 0.76 -51.35 -8.08
C GLU A 292 1.61 -50.43 -7.20
N LEU A 293 1.83 -49.18 -7.61
CA LEU A 293 2.52 -48.16 -6.80
C LEU A 293 1.73 -47.81 -5.54
N GLY A 294 0.41 -47.88 -5.59
CA GLY A 294 -0.48 -47.64 -4.45
C GLY A 294 -0.42 -48.73 -3.37
N LYS A 295 0.04 -49.96 -3.68
CA LYS A 295 0.16 -51.05 -2.69
C LYS A 295 1.23 -50.80 -1.62
N SER A 296 2.26 -50.03 -1.96
CA SER A 296 3.35 -49.65 -1.06
C SER A 296 3.20 -48.22 -0.52
N ALA A 297 2.13 -47.52 -0.90
CA ALA A 297 1.81 -46.19 -0.39
C ALA A 297 0.83 -46.28 0.79
N THR A 298 1.27 -45.89 1.98
CA THR A 298 0.38 -45.69 3.13
C THR A 298 -0.18 -44.27 3.06
N PRO A 299 -1.51 -44.05 3.08
CA PRO A 299 -2.07 -42.71 3.22
C PRO A 299 -1.53 -42.05 4.49
N SER A 300 -1.00 -40.84 4.38
CA SER A 300 -0.38 -40.10 5.49
C SER A 300 -1.33 -39.75 6.65
N ASN A 301 -2.63 -40.04 6.51
CA ASN A 301 -3.67 -39.65 7.46
C ASN A 301 -4.14 -40.77 8.41
N LYS A 302 -3.27 -41.72 8.76
CA LYS A 302 -3.55 -42.63 9.89
C LYS A 302 -2.35 -42.70 10.84
N SER A 303 -2.08 -41.60 11.53
CA SER A 303 -1.33 -41.67 12.78
C SER A 303 -2.29 -42.02 13.92
N THR A 304 -2.54 -43.31 14.12
CA THR A 304 -3.00 -43.84 15.39
C THR A 304 -1.79 -44.23 16.21
N GLN A 305 -1.15 -43.26 16.88
CA GLN A 305 -0.51 -43.37 18.18
C GLN A 305 0.33 -42.12 18.45
N ALA A 306 0.20 -41.62 19.67
CA ALA A 306 0.86 -40.44 20.23
C ALA A 306 2.35 -40.35 19.85
N GLN A 307 2.76 -39.29 19.14
CA GLN A 307 4.01 -38.53 19.37
C GLN A 307 4.37 -37.46 18.31
N THR A 308 3.57 -37.25 17.25
CA THR A 308 3.80 -36.14 16.31
C THR A 308 2.57 -35.24 16.27
N GLN A 309 2.59 -34.16 17.06
CA GLN A 309 1.68 -33.04 16.90
C GLN A 309 2.07 -32.31 15.59
N ALA A 310 1.58 -32.79 14.46
CA ALA A 310 1.47 -31.95 13.29
C ALA A 310 0.39 -30.91 13.59
N HIS A 311 0.81 -29.73 14.03
CA HIS A 311 -0.07 -28.59 14.25
C HIS A 311 -0.55 -28.11 12.88
N VAL A 312 -1.72 -28.57 12.46
CA VAL A 312 -2.42 -28.00 11.31
C VAL A 312 -3.06 -26.70 11.78
N TYR A 313 -2.32 -25.60 11.65
CA TYR A 313 -2.88 -24.26 11.73
C TYR A 313 -3.49 -23.91 10.37
N ALA A 314 -4.80 -23.68 10.33
CA ALA A 314 -5.45 -23.06 9.19
C ALA A 314 -5.05 -21.57 9.18
N GLY A 315 -3.99 -21.25 8.45
CA GLY A 315 -3.46 -19.89 8.28
C GLY A 315 -3.26 -19.53 6.79
N ASN A 316 -2.87 -18.29 6.54
CA ASN A 316 -2.63 -17.66 5.22
C ASN A 316 -1.52 -18.30 4.34
N GLY A 317 -0.97 -19.46 4.71
CA GLY A 317 0.16 -20.10 4.04
C GLY A 317 1.55 -19.58 4.44
N ASN A 318 1.67 -18.52 5.25
CA ASN A 318 2.92 -17.91 5.72
C ASN A 318 3.28 -18.32 7.17
N PHE A 319 3.33 -19.63 7.44
CA PHE A 319 3.54 -20.15 8.81
C PHE A 319 4.85 -19.66 9.45
N VAL A 320 5.91 -19.52 8.64
CA VAL A 320 7.23 -19.07 9.09
C VAL A 320 7.19 -17.60 9.43
N GLY A 321 6.63 -16.77 8.55
CA GLY A 321 6.52 -15.33 8.80
C GLY A 321 5.70 -15.05 10.05
N ASP A 322 4.53 -15.69 10.15
CA ASP A 322 3.60 -15.49 11.27
C ASP A 322 4.19 -16.01 12.59
N GLY A 323 4.86 -17.16 12.57
CA GLY A 323 5.53 -17.72 13.73
C GLY A 323 6.71 -16.87 14.20
N ILE A 324 7.54 -16.36 13.28
CA ILE A 324 8.64 -15.45 13.61
C ILE A 324 8.08 -14.13 14.16
N ARG A 325 7.03 -13.56 13.55
CA ARG A 325 6.35 -12.34 14.04
C ARG A 325 5.83 -12.53 15.46
N GLN A 326 5.09 -13.60 15.72
CA GLN A 326 4.52 -13.90 17.03
C GLN A 326 5.62 -14.06 18.10
N ALA A 327 6.70 -14.80 17.78
CA ALA A 327 7.81 -14.98 18.71
C ALA A 327 8.50 -13.65 19.05
N LEU A 328 8.68 -12.77 18.06
CA LEU A 328 9.28 -11.45 18.27
C LEU A 328 8.35 -10.49 19.03
N MET A 329 7.06 -10.50 18.74
CA MET A 329 6.06 -9.72 19.49
C MET A 329 5.99 -10.17 20.96
N ALA A 330 6.04 -11.49 21.21
CA ALA A 330 6.08 -12.02 22.57
C ALA A 330 7.39 -11.68 23.30
N ARG A 331 8.54 -11.76 22.62
CA ARG A 331 9.83 -11.34 23.18
C ARG A 331 9.88 -9.83 23.49
N ALA A 332 9.21 -9.01 22.68
CA ALA A 332 9.07 -7.57 22.89
C ALA A 332 8.03 -7.22 23.97
N GLY A 333 7.27 -8.20 24.47
CA GLY A 333 6.26 -8.01 25.53
C GLY A 333 4.90 -7.48 25.02
N TYR A 334 4.63 -7.56 23.73
CA TYR A 334 3.38 -7.05 23.10
C TYR A 334 2.31 -8.13 22.91
N GLU A 335 2.69 -9.40 22.92
CA GLU A 335 1.79 -10.55 22.83
C GLU A 335 2.15 -11.61 23.87
N ASP A 336 1.19 -12.46 24.24
CA ASP A 336 1.48 -13.62 25.07
C ASP A 336 2.29 -14.65 24.29
N MET A 337 3.27 -15.28 24.94
CA MET A 337 4.08 -16.33 24.32
C MET A 337 3.24 -17.58 24.04
N GLN A 338 3.06 -17.90 22.76
CA GLN A 338 2.44 -19.16 22.32
C GLN A 338 3.40 -20.31 22.58
N ARG A 339 3.09 -21.18 23.54
CA ARG A 339 4.03 -22.23 24.01
C ARG A 339 4.41 -23.24 22.93
N ASP A 340 3.56 -23.42 21.93
CA ASP A 340 3.74 -24.31 20.78
C ASP A 340 4.50 -23.65 19.61
N ASN A 341 4.80 -22.35 19.69
CA ASN A 341 5.60 -21.67 18.67
C ASN A 341 7.08 -22.09 18.75
N VAL A 342 7.52 -22.77 17.70
CA VAL A 342 8.89 -23.30 17.55
C VAL A 342 9.97 -22.21 17.47
N TYR A 343 9.60 -20.96 17.19
CA TYR A 343 10.53 -19.85 17.00
C TYR A 343 10.86 -19.07 18.30
N ASN A 344 10.18 -19.37 19.42
CA ASN A 344 10.33 -18.62 20.69
C ASN A 344 11.75 -18.59 21.26
N GLY A 345 12.52 -19.66 21.08
CA GLY A 345 13.88 -19.80 21.62
C GLY A 345 14.99 -19.33 20.68
N THR A 346 14.64 -18.75 19.54
CA THR A 346 15.57 -18.56 18.42
C THR A 346 16.12 -17.14 18.39
N THR A 347 17.44 -17.00 18.21
CA THR A 347 18.10 -15.67 18.08
C THR A 347 17.68 -14.97 16.79
N LEU A 348 17.72 -13.64 16.74
CA LEU A 348 17.43 -12.81 15.57
C LEU A 348 18.23 -13.24 14.33
N ARG A 349 19.51 -13.60 14.52
CA ARG A 349 20.36 -14.13 13.44
C ARG A 349 19.82 -15.43 12.85
N GLU A 350 19.28 -16.31 13.68
CA GLU A 350 18.77 -17.60 13.22
C GLU A 350 17.34 -17.48 12.67
N LEU A 351 16.54 -16.56 13.19
CA LEU A 351 15.27 -16.15 12.58
C LEU A 351 15.48 -15.57 11.17
N ALA A 352 16.53 -14.75 10.99
CA ALA A 352 16.94 -14.24 9.68
C ALA A 352 17.41 -15.34 8.71
N ARG A 353 17.98 -16.43 9.24
CA ARG A 353 18.32 -17.61 8.44
C ARG A 353 17.06 -18.34 7.99
N MET A 354 16.16 -18.61 8.93
CA MET A 354 14.91 -19.34 8.69
C MET A 354 14.00 -18.58 7.72
N SER A 355 13.94 -17.24 7.81
CA SER A 355 13.15 -16.42 6.89
C SER A 355 13.59 -16.54 5.42
N LEU A 356 14.87 -16.87 5.18
CA LEU A 356 15.46 -17.11 3.87
C LEU A 356 15.32 -18.58 3.44
N THR A 357 15.72 -19.52 4.31
CA THR A 357 15.79 -20.95 3.93
C THR A 357 14.42 -21.55 3.68
N GLU A 358 13.41 -21.15 4.45
CA GLU A 358 12.05 -21.66 4.28
C GLU A 358 11.37 -21.16 3.00
N ARG A 359 11.91 -20.08 2.39
CA ARG A 359 11.48 -19.56 1.09
C ARG A 359 12.38 -20.05 -0.06
N GLY A 360 13.17 -21.10 0.18
CA GLY A 360 14.01 -21.73 -0.84
C GLY A 360 15.32 -20.99 -1.13
N PHE A 361 15.70 -19.98 -0.34
CA PHE A 361 16.95 -19.27 -0.53
C PHE A 361 18.12 -20.00 0.14
N GLY A 362 19.12 -20.39 -0.64
CA GLY A 362 20.30 -21.10 -0.16
C GLY A 362 21.23 -20.18 0.64
N VAL A 363 21.36 -20.42 1.95
CA VAL A 363 22.20 -19.60 2.85
C VAL A 363 23.61 -20.15 3.09
N ALA A 364 23.90 -21.38 2.65
CA ALA A 364 25.10 -22.13 3.04
C ALA A 364 26.42 -21.52 2.54
N SER A 365 26.37 -20.77 1.44
CA SER A 365 27.53 -20.11 0.83
C SER A 365 27.82 -18.71 1.40
N TYR A 366 26.98 -18.19 2.31
CA TYR A 366 27.09 -16.82 2.82
C TYR A 366 27.59 -16.79 4.26
N ASN A 367 28.44 -15.80 4.57
CA ASN A 367 28.82 -15.52 5.95
C ASN A 367 27.63 -14.88 6.72
N PRO A 368 27.65 -14.87 8.07
CA PRO A 368 26.53 -14.33 8.86
C PRO A 368 26.13 -12.90 8.50
N MET A 369 27.10 -12.03 8.19
CA MET A 369 26.86 -10.64 7.78
C MET A 369 26.12 -10.54 6.44
N GLN A 370 26.55 -11.31 5.45
CA GLN A 370 25.92 -11.38 4.13
C GLN A 370 24.52 -11.98 4.23
N MET A 371 24.35 -13.06 4.99
CA MET A 371 23.05 -13.69 5.21
C MET A 371 22.05 -12.74 5.86
N VAL A 372 22.43 -12.01 6.91
CA VAL A 372 21.54 -11.01 7.53
C VAL A 372 21.25 -9.87 6.55
N GLY A 373 22.25 -9.47 5.74
CA GLY A 373 22.05 -8.51 4.66
C GLY A 373 20.95 -8.96 3.68
N PHE A 374 21.04 -10.18 3.18
CA PHE A 374 20.01 -10.76 2.31
C PHE A 374 18.66 -10.89 3.03
N ALA A 375 18.62 -11.28 4.30
CA ALA A 375 17.37 -11.37 5.04
C ALA A 375 16.64 -10.03 5.16
N LEU A 376 17.37 -8.91 5.16
CA LEU A 376 16.82 -7.56 5.25
C LEU A 376 16.44 -6.93 3.91
N THR A 377 17.14 -7.27 2.81
CA THR A 377 17.01 -6.57 1.52
C THR A 377 16.55 -7.47 0.38
N HIS A 378 16.44 -8.78 0.58
CA HIS A 378 16.01 -9.69 -0.47
C HIS A 378 14.48 -9.78 -0.48
N SER A 379 13.86 -9.61 -1.64
CA SER A 379 12.39 -9.65 -1.77
C SER A 379 11.76 -11.00 -1.42
N THR A 380 12.58 -12.05 -1.29
CA THR A 380 12.14 -13.36 -0.80
C THR A 380 12.26 -13.51 0.72
N SER A 381 12.41 -12.43 1.49
CA SER A 381 12.47 -12.47 2.95
C SER A 381 11.52 -11.44 3.55
N ASP A 382 10.55 -11.90 4.33
CA ASP A 382 9.64 -11.03 5.09
C ASP A 382 10.28 -10.51 6.39
N PHE A 383 11.52 -10.91 6.70
CA PHE A 383 12.15 -10.60 7.98
C PHE A 383 12.27 -9.09 8.24
N GLY A 384 12.59 -8.29 7.23
CA GLY A 384 12.60 -6.83 7.34
C GLY A 384 11.23 -6.25 7.73
N ASN A 385 10.15 -6.77 7.15
CA ASN A 385 8.78 -6.35 7.45
C ASN A 385 8.34 -6.80 8.86
N ILE A 386 8.73 -8.00 9.29
CA ILE A 386 8.41 -8.49 10.64
C ILE A 386 9.09 -7.62 11.71
N LEU A 387 10.36 -7.23 11.48
CA LEU A 387 11.06 -6.32 12.39
C LEU A 387 10.40 -4.94 12.44
N LEU A 388 9.80 -4.48 11.34
CA LEU A 388 9.02 -3.24 11.33
C LEU A 388 7.75 -3.34 12.15
N ASP A 389 7.01 -4.44 12.06
CA ASP A 389 5.76 -4.56 12.81
C ASP A 389 6.03 -4.39 14.31
N VAL A 390 7.12 -5.00 14.80
CA VAL A 390 7.57 -4.84 16.18
C VAL A 390 7.95 -3.38 16.47
N ALA A 391 8.73 -2.74 15.59
CA ALA A 391 9.14 -1.34 15.76
C ALA A 391 7.95 -0.35 15.69
N ASN A 392 6.95 -0.61 14.84
CA ASN A 392 5.73 0.17 14.72
C ASN A 392 4.89 0.03 16.00
N LYS A 393 4.74 -1.20 16.50
CA LYS A 393 4.05 -1.42 17.78
C LYS A 393 4.73 -0.70 18.93
N ALA A 394 6.05 -0.75 18.99
CA ALA A 394 6.85 -0.02 19.98
C ALA A 394 6.69 1.50 19.85
N LEU A 395 6.71 2.04 18.62
CA LEU A 395 6.48 3.44 18.32
C LEU A 395 5.12 3.91 18.82
N LEU A 396 4.06 3.19 18.48
CA LEU A 396 2.69 3.52 18.87
C LEU A 396 2.50 3.42 20.39
N GLN A 397 3.10 2.42 21.04
CA GLN A 397 3.06 2.37 22.50
C GLN A 397 3.76 3.57 23.12
N GLY A 398 4.92 3.97 22.59
CA GLY A 398 5.59 5.20 23.02
C GLY A 398 4.73 6.44 22.84
N TRP A 399 4.01 6.53 21.72
CA TRP A 399 3.04 7.60 21.47
C TRP A 399 1.90 7.60 22.49
N ASP A 400 1.28 6.45 22.75
CA ASP A 400 0.14 6.30 23.66
C ASP A 400 0.53 6.54 25.14
N GLU A 401 1.71 6.08 25.55
CA GLU A 401 2.26 6.28 26.90
C GLU A 401 2.73 7.71 27.17
N SER A 402 2.89 8.52 26.11
CA SER A 402 3.28 9.92 26.26
C SER A 402 2.13 10.72 26.87
N ALA A 403 2.26 11.02 28.16
CA ALA A 403 1.28 11.73 28.97
C ALA A 403 1.28 13.24 28.68
N GLU A 404 0.92 13.60 27.45
CA GLU A 404 0.75 14.99 27.03
C GLU A 404 -0.66 15.51 27.34
N THR A 405 -0.74 16.78 27.76
CA THR A 405 -1.98 17.38 28.28
C THR A 405 -2.73 18.23 27.26
N PHE A 406 -2.07 18.62 26.17
CA PHE A 406 -2.61 19.56 25.18
C PHE A 406 -3.88 19.04 24.49
N GLU A 407 -4.02 17.72 24.30
CA GLU A 407 -5.17 17.11 23.64
C GLU A 407 -6.49 17.38 24.38
N GLN A 408 -6.44 17.64 25.69
CA GLN A 408 -7.62 17.85 26.53
C GLN A 408 -8.35 19.17 26.22
N TRP A 409 -7.63 20.22 25.83
CA TRP A 409 -8.19 21.58 25.71
C TRP A 409 -8.02 22.21 24.32
N THR A 410 -7.17 21.63 23.47
CA THR A 410 -7.05 22.00 22.06
C THR A 410 -8.17 21.40 21.20
N LYS A 411 -8.39 21.96 20.02
CA LYS A 411 -9.29 21.41 19.00
C LYS A 411 -8.49 20.53 18.05
N LYS A 412 -8.93 19.30 17.85
CA LYS A 412 -8.38 18.43 16.79
C LYS A 412 -8.95 18.82 15.43
N GLY A 413 -8.06 19.02 14.46
CA GLY A 413 -8.38 19.41 13.10
C GLY A 413 -7.76 18.49 12.05
N GLN A 414 -8.14 18.69 10.79
CA GLN A 414 -7.56 17.96 9.66
C GLN A 414 -7.29 18.90 8.48
N LEU A 415 -6.21 18.63 7.76
CA LEU A 415 -5.83 19.33 6.54
C LEU A 415 -5.53 18.31 5.44
N SER A 416 -6.02 18.56 4.22
CA SER A 416 -5.80 17.67 3.08
C SER A 416 -4.48 17.92 2.36
N ASP A 417 -3.85 19.08 2.58
CA ASP A 417 -2.59 19.46 1.96
C ASP A 417 -1.75 20.39 2.86
N PHE A 418 -0.51 20.68 2.42
CA PHE A 418 0.45 21.55 3.12
C PHE A 418 0.28 23.04 2.79
N LYS A 419 -0.76 23.43 2.04
CA LYS A 419 -0.98 24.85 1.74
C LYS A 419 -1.50 25.53 3.00
N THR A 420 -1.22 26.82 3.12
CA THR A 420 -1.83 27.65 4.15
C THR A 420 -3.34 27.63 3.97
N ALA A 421 -4.04 27.07 4.95
CA ALA A 421 -5.49 27.04 5.00
C ALA A 421 -6.01 28.17 5.89
N HIS A 422 -7.19 28.70 5.57
CA HIS A 422 -7.88 29.71 6.37
C HIS A 422 -9.01 29.05 7.17
N ARG A 423 -8.99 29.22 8.48
CA ARG A 423 -9.98 28.68 9.43
C ARG A 423 -10.88 29.78 9.96
N VAL A 424 -12.17 29.71 9.65
CA VAL A 424 -13.15 30.63 10.24
C VAL A 424 -13.35 30.21 11.70
N GLY A 425 -13.00 31.09 12.64
CA GLY A 425 -13.23 30.88 14.07
C GLY A 425 -14.72 30.97 14.45
N MET A 426 -15.01 31.09 15.75
CA MET A 426 -16.34 30.88 16.34
C MET A 426 -17.42 31.89 15.88
N GLY A 427 -17.03 32.91 15.10
CA GLY A 427 -17.86 34.04 14.68
C GLY A 427 -18.53 33.90 13.31
N GLY A 428 -19.00 32.71 12.94
CA GLY A 428 -19.52 32.44 11.60
C GLY A 428 -20.98 32.84 11.34
N PHE A 429 -21.80 33.06 12.38
CA PHE A 429 -23.26 33.16 12.23
C PHE A 429 -23.94 34.06 13.30
N PRO A 430 -24.41 35.27 12.94
CA PRO A 430 -24.96 36.22 13.91
C PRO A 430 -26.30 35.78 14.53
N SER A 431 -27.15 35.04 13.79
CA SER A 431 -28.36 34.34 14.26
C SER A 431 -29.13 33.74 13.09
N LEU A 432 -29.90 32.67 13.34
CA LEU A 432 -30.91 32.21 12.39
C LEU A 432 -32.12 33.15 12.47
N ARG A 433 -32.52 33.72 11.33
CA ARG A 433 -33.71 34.57 11.25
C ARG A 433 -34.94 33.70 11.49
N GLN A 434 -35.89 34.18 12.29
CA GLN A 434 -37.19 33.52 12.44
C GLN A 434 -37.92 33.58 11.08
N VAL A 435 -38.09 32.41 10.45
CA VAL A 435 -38.86 32.26 9.21
C VAL A 435 -40.33 32.12 9.60
N ARG A 436 -41.16 33.06 9.16
CA ARG A 436 -42.63 32.94 9.29
C ARG A 436 -43.11 31.83 8.36
N GLU A 437 -44.17 31.12 8.74
CA GLU A 437 -44.77 30.07 7.91
C GLU A 437 -45.08 30.62 6.51
N GLY A 438 -44.42 30.07 5.47
CA GLY A 438 -44.52 30.52 4.07
C GLY A 438 -43.47 31.54 3.58
N ALA A 439 -42.48 31.93 4.38
CA ALA A 439 -41.41 32.84 3.94
C ALA A 439 -40.16 32.11 3.40
N GLU A 440 -39.51 32.68 2.38
CA GLU A 440 -38.25 32.15 1.82
C GLU A 440 -37.05 32.35 2.75
N TYR A 441 -36.17 31.35 2.78
CA TYR A 441 -34.88 31.41 3.47
C TYR A 441 -33.95 32.39 2.73
N LYS A 442 -33.41 33.37 3.46
CA LYS A 442 -32.45 34.35 2.91
C LYS A 442 -31.01 33.83 3.08
N TYR A 443 -30.22 33.92 2.02
CA TYR A 443 -28.77 33.69 2.08
C TYR A 443 -28.08 34.70 3.02
N ILE A 444 -27.12 34.22 3.79
CA ILE A 444 -26.23 35.03 4.62
C ILE A 444 -24.79 34.83 4.17
N THR A 445 -24.02 35.91 4.12
CA THR A 445 -22.59 35.88 3.82
C THR A 445 -21.83 35.89 5.15
N THR A 446 -21.12 34.82 5.47
CA THR A 446 -20.17 34.80 6.60
C THR A 446 -18.92 35.59 6.19
N GLY A 447 -18.43 36.48 7.05
CA GLY A 447 -17.24 37.28 6.75
C GLY A 447 -15.96 36.43 6.79
N ASP A 448 -15.15 36.49 5.72
CA ASP A 448 -13.85 35.82 5.55
C ASP A 448 -12.77 36.35 6.51
N LYS A 449 -12.94 36.13 7.82
CA LYS A 449 -11.88 36.32 8.82
C LYS A 449 -11.38 34.95 9.26
N GLY A 450 -10.53 34.37 8.42
CA GLY A 450 -9.96 33.05 8.67
C GLY A 450 -8.54 33.11 9.21
N GLU A 451 -8.28 32.46 10.34
CA GLU A 451 -6.92 32.27 10.86
C GLU A 451 -6.13 31.32 9.97
N THR A 452 -4.84 31.60 9.77
CA THR A 452 -4.00 30.79 8.90
C THR A 452 -3.37 29.63 9.66
N ILE A 453 -3.48 28.43 9.12
CA ILE A 453 -2.79 27.23 9.62
C ILE A 453 -2.09 26.52 8.46
N ALA A 454 -0.88 26.00 8.71
CA ALA A 454 -0.12 25.22 7.75
C ALA A 454 0.49 24.01 8.44
N LEU A 455 0.55 22.89 7.73
CA LEU A 455 1.21 21.67 8.19
C LEU A 455 2.73 21.80 8.06
N ALA A 456 3.45 21.18 8.98
CA ALA A 456 4.87 20.89 8.87
C ALA A 456 5.11 19.41 9.14
N THR A 457 6.15 18.85 8.49
CA THR A 457 6.57 17.46 8.70
C THR A 457 7.67 17.42 9.74
N TYR A 458 7.49 16.60 10.76
CA TYR A 458 8.47 16.33 11.80
C TYR A 458 8.87 14.86 11.71
N GLY A 459 10.17 14.56 11.67
CA GLY A 459 10.60 13.17 11.54
C GLY A 459 12.11 13.01 11.58
N GLU A 460 12.52 11.80 11.95
CA GLU A 460 13.91 11.39 12.08
C GLU A 460 14.06 9.96 11.55
N ILE A 461 15.30 9.60 11.18
CA ILE A 461 15.62 8.25 10.67
C ILE A 461 16.37 7.49 11.76
N PHE A 462 15.96 6.25 12.00
CA PHE A 462 16.77 5.27 12.72
C PHE A 462 17.06 4.08 11.80
N SER A 463 18.18 3.39 12.03
CA SER A 463 18.55 2.23 11.23
C SER A 463 18.69 0.99 12.09
N VAL A 464 18.14 -0.12 11.59
CA VAL A 464 18.40 -1.44 12.16
C VAL A 464 19.65 -1.98 11.47
N THR A 465 20.77 -1.96 12.20
CA THR A 465 22.06 -2.41 11.66
C THR A 465 22.17 -3.94 11.67
N ARG A 466 22.91 -4.51 10.72
CA ARG A 466 23.22 -5.95 10.70
C ARG A 466 23.92 -6.41 11.98
N GLN A 467 24.72 -5.53 12.59
CA GLN A 467 25.39 -5.75 13.86
C GLN A 467 24.39 -5.92 15.01
N ALA A 468 23.32 -5.12 15.07
CA ALA A 468 22.28 -5.27 16.09
C ALA A 468 21.59 -6.64 16.01
N ILE A 469 21.30 -7.12 14.80
CA ILE A 469 20.69 -8.45 14.57
C ILE A 469 21.65 -9.58 14.95
N ILE A 470 22.94 -9.44 14.64
CA ILE A 470 23.96 -10.44 14.99
C ILE A 470 24.17 -10.50 16.51
N ASN A 471 24.11 -9.35 17.18
CA ASN A 471 24.25 -9.24 18.63
C ASN A 471 22.95 -9.54 19.39
N ASP A 472 21.87 -9.91 18.68
CA ASP A 472 20.53 -10.17 19.25
C ASP A 472 19.96 -8.98 20.06
N ASP A 473 20.29 -7.74 19.67
CA ASP A 473 19.90 -6.51 20.37
C ASP A 473 18.47 -6.10 20.01
N LEU A 474 17.51 -6.66 20.74
CA LEU A 474 16.09 -6.34 20.60
C LEU A 474 15.74 -4.93 21.11
N ASN A 475 16.60 -4.31 21.92
CA ASN A 475 16.34 -2.98 22.48
C ASN A 475 16.39 -1.91 21.38
N GLN A 476 17.24 -2.06 20.36
CA GLN A 476 17.23 -1.15 19.21
C GLN A 476 15.93 -1.23 18.39
N LEU A 477 15.21 -2.35 18.47
CA LEU A 477 13.93 -2.57 17.78
C LEU A 477 12.72 -2.10 18.60
N THR A 478 12.90 -1.84 19.90
CA THR A 478 11.81 -1.53 20.84
C THR A 478 12.01 -0.16 21.52
N ASP A 479 13.11 0.03 22.26
CA ASP A 479 13.37 1.27 23.00
C ASP A 479 13.51 2.50 22.11
N VAL A 480 14.22 2.37 20.98
CA VAL A 480 14.46 3.52 20.08
C VAL A 480 13.14 3.99 19.43
N PRO A 481 12.35 3.11 18.78
CA PRO A 481 11.04 3.50 18.26
C PRO A 481 10.10 4.03 19.35
N MET A 482 10.07 3.41 20.52
CA MET A 482 9.23 3.89 21.64
C MET A 482 9.62 5.31 22.08
N LYS A 483 10.91 5.61 22.21
CA LYS A 483 11.38 6.96 22.53
C LYS A 483 11.03 7.97 21.43
N MET A 484 11.12 7.56 20.17
CA MET A 484 10.71 8.40 19.03
C MET A 484 9.21 8.69 19.04
N GLY A 485 8.37 7.72 19.43
CA GLY A 485 6.93 7.90 19.58
C GLY A 485 6.59 8.93 20.67
N ARG A 486 7.24 8.82 21.83
CA ARG A 486 7.13 9.81 22.91
C ARG A 486 7.58 11.19 22.45
N ALA A 487 8.72 11.27 21.77
CA ALA A 487 9.27 12.53 21.26
C ALA A 487 8.36 13.18 20.19
N ALA A 488 7.71 12.38 19.34
CA ALA A 488 6.78 12.88 18.34
C ALA A 488 5.59 13.59 19.00
N LYS A 489 4.99 12.98 20.04
CA LYS A 489 3.89 13.61 20.78
C LYS A 489 4.35 14.84 21.56
N ALA A 490 5.54 14.75 22.18
CA ALA A 490 6.13 15.87 22.90
C ALA A 490 6.43 17.06 21.99
N THR A 491 6.89 16.83 20.76
CA THR A 491 7.12 17.90 19.77
C THR A 491 5.84 18.67 19.47
N ILE A 492 4.70 17.98 19.36
CA ILE A 492 3.40 18.66 19.17
C ILE A 492 3.02 19.44 20.44
N GLY A 493 3.22 18.87 21.62
CA GLY A 493 3.03 19.58 22.90
C GLY A 493 3.87 20.86 22.98
N ASP A 494 5.16 20.78 22.62
CA ASP A 494 6.07 21.92 22.56
C ASP A 494 5.52 23.01 21.62
N LEU A 495 5.02 22.64 20.44
CA LEU A 495 4.44 23.58 19.48
C LEU A 495 3.16 24.26 20.00
N VAL A 496 2.29 23.51 20.70
CA VAL A 496 1.06 24.05 21.30
C VAL A 496 1.39 25.06 22.39
N TYR A 497 2.25 24.69 23.34
CA TYR A 497 2.61 25.58 24.44
C TYR A 497 3.49 26.75 23.98
N ALA A 498 4.32 26.56 22.96
CA ALA A 498 5.02 27.66 22.29
C ALA A 498 4.03 28.63 21.62
N THR A 499 3.00 28.13 20.96
CA THR A 499 1.95 28.97 20.34
C THR A 499 1.18 29.78 21.39
N LEU A 500 0.84 29.15 22.52
CA LEU A 500 0.17 29.79 23.66
C LEU A 500 1.03 30.88 24.31
N THR A 501 2.33 30.62 24.51
CA THR A 501 3.24 31.51 25.25
C THR A 501 3.83 32.62 24.38
N ALA A 502 4.09 32.36 23.09
CA ALA A 502 4.63 33.33 22.14
C ALA A 502 3.67 34.50 21.86
N ASN A 503 2.37 34.32 22.11
CA ASN A 503 1.35 35.35 21.94
C ASN A 503 1.33 35.96 20.52
N GLY A 504 1.35 35.10 19.49
CA GLY A 504 1.39 35.49 18.09
C GLY A 504 0.20 36.34 17.64
N LYS A 505 0.33 37.03 16.49
CA LYS A 505 -0.73 37.86 15.91
C LYS A 505 -1.78 37.00 15.19
N LEU A 506 -3.04 37.39 15.34
CA LEU A 506 -4.20 36.86 14.62
C LEU A 506 -4.45 37.64 13.32
N SER A 507 -5.43 37.18 12.54
CA SER A 507 -5.84 37.78 11.26
C SER A 507 -6.27 39.26 11.36
N ASP A 508 -6.62 39.75 12.54
CA ASP A 508 -6.95 41.16 12.81
C ASP A 508 -5.73 42.05 13.13
N GLY A 509 -4.53 41.48 13.08
CA GLY A 509 -3.26 42.16 13.33
C GLY A 509 -2.89 42.32 14.81
N LYS A 510 -3.74 41.85 15.73
CA LYS A 510 -3.51 41.91 17.18
C LYS A 510 -3.01 40.58 17.71
N THR A 511 -2.27 40.60 18.83
CA THR A 511 -1.77 39.39 19.47
C THR A 511 -2.91 38.56 20.08
N LEU A 512 -2.74 37.24 20.19
CA LEU A 512 -3.73 36.31 20.74
C LEU A 512 -4.34 36.84 22.05
N PHE A 513 -3.49 37.21 23.00
CA PHE A 513 -3.83 37.95 24.21
C PHE A 513 -3.57 39.44 23.99
N HIS A 514 -4.64 40.23 23.99
CA HIS A 514 -4.59 41.68 23.81
C HIS A 514 -5.73 42.36 24.57
N ALA A 515 -5.53 43.61 25.01
CA ALA A 515 -6.54 44.36 25.76
C ALA A 515 -7.86 44.50 24.97
N ASP A 516 -7.77 44.73 23.65
CA ASP A 516 -8.94 44.85 22.77
C ASP A 516 -9.71 43.53 22.59
N HIS A 517 -9.04 42.39 22.76
CA HIS A 517 -9.68 41.07 22.75
C HIS A 517 -10.42 40.79 24.05
N LYS A 518 -10.26 41.65 25.07
CA LYS A 518 -10.85 41.50 26.40
C LYS A 518 -10.59 40.12 27.00
N ASN A 519 -9.40 39.58 26.73
CA ASN A 519 -8.99 38.25 27.16
C ASN A 519 -7.72 38.26 28.02
N MET A 520 -7.46 39.40 28.65
CA MET A 520 -6.33 39.60 29.56
C MET A 520 -6.82 39.98 30.95
N ALA A 521 -6.23 39.37 31.97
CA ALA A 521 -6.42 39.67 33.37
C ALA A 521 -5.05 39.94 34.05
N THR A 522 -5.11 40.39 35.30
CA THR A 522 -3.94 40.59 36.17
C THR A 522 -4.22 39.96 37.53
N GLY A 523 -3.18 39.77 38.34
CA GLY A 523 -3.28 39.22 39.68
C GLY A 523 -3.08 37.70 39.77
N ALA A 524 -2.62 37.29 40.96
CA ALA A 524 -2.35 35.91 41.32
C ALA A 524 -3.64 35.06 41.37
N ILE A 525 -3.47 33.74 41.50
CA ILE A 525 -4.56 32.79 41.65
C ILE A 525 -5.28 33.04 42.99
N ASP A 526 -6.46 33.64 42.90
CA ASP A 526 -7.42 33.78 43.99
C ASP A 526 -8.85 33.75 43.41
N ILE A 527 -9.85 33.66 44.29
CA ILE A 527 -11.26 33.53 43.89
C ILE A 527 -11.73 34.73 43.07
N SER A 528 -11.28 35.95 43.42
CA SER A 528 -11.70 37.18 42.75
C SER A 528 -11.12 37.26 41.33
N ASN A 529 -9.84 36.95 41.17
CA ASN A 529 -9.17 37.03 39.87
C ASN A 529 -9.58 35.90 38.93
N LEU A 530 -9.80 34.68 39.46
CA LEU A 530 -10.37 33.58 38.68
C LEU A 530 -11.80 33.88 38.23
N ASP A 531 -12.63 34.46 39.10
CA ASP A 531 -13.99 34.86 38.71
C ASP A 531 -13.98 35.96 37.65
N LYS A 532 -13.08 36.95 37.75
CA LYS A 532 -12.87 37.95 36.68
C LYS A 532 -12.48 37.28 35.35
N GLY A 533 -11.53 36.34 35.37
CA GLY A 533 -11.15 35.58 34.18
C GLY A 533 -12.32 34.80 33.57
N ARG A 534 -13.13 34.14 34.41
CA ARG A 534 -14.37 33.47 34.01
C ARG A 534 -15.37 34.44 33.39
N GLN A 535 -15.54 35.63 33.96
CA GLN A 535 -16.43 36.66 33.42
C GLN A 535 -15.93 37.17 32.06
N LEU A 536 -14.62 37.36 31.87
CA LEU A 536 -14.04 37.76 30.58
C LEU A 536 -14.41 36.77 29.47
N MET A 537 -14.26 35.46 29.71
CA MET A 537 -14.67 34.43 28.72
C MET A 537 -16.18 34.44 28.43
N ARG A 538 -17.00 34.55 29.48
CA ARG A 538 -18.47 34.50 29.33
C ARG A 538 -19.05 35.74 28.66
N THR A 539 -18.37 36.88 28.78
CA THR A 539 -18.82 38.16 28.21
C THR A 539 -18.25 38.44 26.83
N GLN A 540 -17.48 37.51 26.25
CA GLN A 540 -17.06 37.59 24.86
C GLN A 540 -18.26 37.70 23.92
N LYS A 541 -18.14 38.55 22.91
CA LYS A 541 -19.22 38.87 21.99
C LYS A 541 -18.87 38.58 20.53
N GLU A 542 -19.91 38.27 19.78
CA GLU A 542 -19.94 38.30 18.32
C GLU A 542 -20.98 39.33 17.88
N GLY A 543 -20.51 40.48 17.38
CA GLY A 543 -21.38 41.65 17.18
C GLY A 543 -22.02 42.07 18.52
N GLU A 544 -23.35 42.09 18.56
CA GLU A 544 -24.12 42.43 19.77
C GLU A 544 -24.39 41.22 20.69
N ARG A 545 -24.16 39.99 20.21
CA ARG A 545 -24.51 38.75 20.93
C ARG A 545 -23.38 38.32 21.88
N ALA A 546 -23.72 37.99 23.12
CA ALA A 546 -22.79 37.32 24.03
C ALA A 546 -22.71 35.81 23.73
N LEU A 547 -21.50 35.28 23.68
CA LEU A 547 -21.23 33.86 23.37
C LEU A 547 -21.31 32.95 24.61
N ASN A 548 -21.21 33.51 25.82
CA ASN A 548 -21.31 32.76 27.09
C ASN A 548 -20.38 31.53 27.16
N ILE A 549 -19.15 31.68 26.65
CA ILE A 549 -18.14 30.63 26.66
C ILE A 549 -17.70 30.36 28.10
N ARG A 550 -17.76 29.10 28.52
CA ARG A 550 -17.37 28.69 29.87
C ARG A 550 -15.93 28.14 29.85
N PRO A 551 -15.06 28.56 30.78
CA PRO A 551 -13.79 27.86 30.99
C PRO A 551 -14.07 26.43 31.44
N ALA A 552 -13.30 25.48 30.90
CA ALA A 552 -13.28 24.09 31.32
C ALA A 552 -11.94 23.70 31.95
N TYR A 553 -10.87 24.39 31.56
CA TYR A 553 -9.51 24.11 32.03
C TYR A 553 -8.84 25.38 32.53
N ILE A 554 -8.03 25.24 33.57
CA ILE A 554 -7.03 26.23 33.98
C ILE A 554 -5.64 25.64 33.72
N LEU A 555 -4.83 26.32 32.91
CA LEU A 555 -3.46 25.94 32.60
C LEU A 555 -2.52 26.74 33.49
N VAL A 556 -1.71 26.06 34.27
CA VAL A 556 -0.81 26.69 35.24
C VAL A 556 0.60 26.09 35.18
N PRO A 557 1.63 26.88 35.53
CA PRO A 557 2.93 26.36 35.93
C PRO A 557 2.77 25.33 37.07
N VAL A 558 3.63 24.31 37.09
CA VAL A 558 3.66 23.27 38.13
C VAL A 558 3.80 23.89 39.52
N ALA A 559 4.57 24.97 39.64
CA ALA A 559 4.71 25.71 40.91
C ALA A 559 3.37 26.22 41.48
N LEU A 560 2.38 26.49 40.63
CA LEU A 560 1.08 27.03 41.02
C LEU A 560 -0.03 25.97 41.16
N GLU A 561 0.24 24.71 40.82
CA GLU A 561 -0.74 23.62 40.80
C GLU A 561 -1.45 23.46 42.15
N THR A 562 -0.69 23.43 43.26
CA THR A 562 -1.27 23.27 44.60
C THR A 562 -2.19 24.43 44.95
N THR A 563 -1.80 25.65 44.59
CA THR A 563 -2.60 26.86 44.85
C THR A 563 -3.88 26.87 43.99
N ALA A 564 -3.79 26.45 42.73
CA ALA A 564 -4.93 26.32 41.83
C ALA A 564 -5.92 25.25 42.35
N ASN A 565 -5.42 24.06 42.69
CA ASN A 565 -6.23 22.97 43.24
C ASN A 565 -6.94 23.38 44.54
N GLN A 566 -6.23 24.02 45.48
CA GLN A 566 -6.84 24.51 46.72
C GLN A 566 -7.93 25.54 46.45
N THR A 567 -7.72 26.46 45.50
CA THR A 567 -8.68 27.53 45.22
C THR A 567 -9.94 27.02 44.50
N ILE A 568 -9.79 26.03 43.63
CA ILE A 568 -10.90 25.52 42.79
C ILE A 568 -11.64 24.36 43.45
N LYS A 569 -10.94 23.43 44.13
CA LYS A 569 -11.56 22.22 44.70
C LYS A 569 -12.10 22.43 46.11
N SER A 570 -11.60 23.43 46.85
CA SER A 570 -12.07 23.70 48.21
C SER A 570 -13.53 24.14 48.24
N ALA A 571 -14.30 23.56 49.17
CA ALA A 571 -15.69 23.92 49.42
C ALA A 571 -15.84 25.30 50.10
N SER A 572 -14.79 25.78 50.76
CA SER A 572 -14.74 27.07 51.46
C SER A 572 -13.59 27.95 50.96
N VAL A 573 -13.73 29.26 51.19
CA VAL A 573 -12.72 30.27 50.81
C VAL A 573 -11.46 30.11 51.67
N LYS A 574 -10.27 30.26 51.06
CA LYS A 574 -8.97 30.21 51.76
C LYS A 574 -8.93 31.26 52.88
N GLY A 575 -8.76 30.80 54.13
CA GLY A 575 -8.73 31.64 55.33
C GLY A 575 -10.09 31.85 56.02
N ALA A 576 -11.18 31.29 55.49
CA ALA A 576 -12.43 31.17 56.23
C ALA A 576 -12.36 29.94 57.16
N ASP A 577 -12.79 30.10 58.42
CA ASP A 577 -12.89 28.98 59.35
C ASP A 577 -13.74 27.87 58.75
N VAL A 578 -13.24 26.63 58.87
CA VAL A 578 -13.98 25.43 58.52
C VAL A 578 -15.29 25.50 59.33
N ASN A 579 -16.44 25.65 58.65
CA ASN A 579 -17.81 25.84 59.19
C ASN A 579 -18.43 27.27 59.18
N ALA A 580 -17.83 28.28 58.53
CA ALA A 580 -18.44 29.61 58.43
C ALA A 580 -19.68 29.71 57.48
N GLY A 581 -20.09 28.62 56.81
CA GLY A 581 -21.16 28.65 55.80
C GLY A 581 -20.82 29.48 54.54
N VAL A 582 -19.56 29.92 54.39
CA VAL A 582 -19.08 30.69 53.24
C VAL A 582 -18.73 29.72 52.11
N ILE A 583 -19.66 29.58 51.16
CA ILE A 583 -19.54 28.71 49.98
C ILE A 583 -18.56 29.32 48.98
N ASN A 584 -17.66 28.50 48.43
CA ASN A 584 -16.82 28.90 47.31
C ASN A 584 -17.67 29.03 46.01
N PRO A 585 -17.84 30.24 45.45
CA PRO A 585 -18.70 30.48 44.29
C PRO A 585 -18.13 29.93 42.97
N ILE A 586 -16.85 29.56 42.96
CA ILE A 586 -16.15 29.01 41.78
C ILE A 586 -15.73 27.55 42.00
N GLN A 587 -16.33 26.83 42.96
CA GLN A 587 -15.95 25.45 43.21
C GLN A 587 -16.12 24.58 41.95
N ASN A 588 -15.08 23.79 41.62
CA ASN A 588 -15.05 22.83 40.51
C ASN A 588 -15.45 23.41 39.15
N PHE A 589 -15.21 24.70 38.92
CA PHE A 589 -15.62 25.34 37.67
C PHE A 589 -14.74 24.95 36.46
N ALA A 590 -13.51 24.51 36.71
CA ALA A 590 -12.53 24.09 35.71
C ALA A 590 -11.58 23.02 36.28
N GLU A 591 -11.03 22.19 35.40
CA GLU A 591 -9.98 21.22 35.72
C GLU A 591 -8.59 21.86 35.66
N VAL A 592 -7.71 21.52 36.61
CA VAL A 592 -6.36 22.08 36.70
C VAL A 592 -5.41 21.22 35.87
N ILE A 593 -4.77 21.84 34.88
CA ILE A 593 -3.68 21.25 34.09
C ILE A 593 -2.40 21.98 34.48
N ALA A 594 -1.47 21.24 35.08
CA ALA A 594 -0.14 21.73 35.41
C ALA A 594 0.85 21.32 34.31
N GLU A 595 1.61 22.28 33.78
CA GLU A 595 2.53 22.04 32.66
C GLU A 595 3.89 22.70 32.92
N ALA A 596 4.96 21.89 32.86
CA ALA A 596 6.32 22.36 33.13
C ALA A 596 6.81 23.44 32.15
N ARG A 597 6.37 23.35 30.88
CA ARG A 597 6.71 24.35 29.83
C ARG A 597 6.20 25.75 30.18
N LEU A 598 5.17 25.87 31.03
CA LEU A 598 4.66 27.16 31.49
C LEU A 598 5.52 27.75 32.61
N ASP A 599 6.17 26.92 33.44
CA ASP A 599 7.14 27.39 34.44
C ASP A 599 8.31 28.11 33.78
N ASP A 600 8.80 27.58 32.64
CA ASP A 600 9.91 28.18 31.88
C ASP A 600 9.51 29.49 31.19
N ALA A 601 8.24 29.65 30.80
CA ALA A 601 7.76 30.82 30.08
C ALA A 601 7.44 32.01 31.00
N ASP A 602 6.57 31.81 32.00
CA ASP A 602 6.31 32.79 33.08
C ASP A 602 5.71 32.05 34.29
N PRO A 603 6.49 31.83 35.37
CA PRO A 603 6.06 31.02 36.51
C PRO A 603 4.92 31.65 37.32
N ALA A 604 4.57 32.92 37.06
CA ALA A 604 3.42 33.57 37.68
C ALA A 604 2.15 33.52 36.81
N ALA A 605 2.30 33.40 35.49
CA ALA A 605 1.17 33.50 34.57
C ALA A 605 0.26 32.27 34.67
N TRP A 606 -1.04 32.47 34.46
CA TRP A 606 -2.02 31.40 34.39
C TRP A 606 -3.02 31.67 33.27
N TYR A 607 -3.60 30.60 32.73
CA TYR A 607 -4.48 30.67 31.56
C TYR A 607 -5.79 29.94 31.84
N LEU A 608 -6.88 30.41 31.23
CA LEU A 608 -8.14 29.68 31.17
C LEU A 608 -8.40 29.28 29.73
N ALA A 609 -8.83 28.04 29.54
CA ALA A 609 -9.23 27.50 28.25
C ALA A 609 -10.65 26.93 28.30
N ALA A 610 -11.38 27.10 27.19
CA ALA A 610 -12.68 26.49 27.00
C ALA A 610 -12.57 24.97 26.83
N ALA A 611 -13.71 24.26 26.87
CA ALA A 611 -13.74 22.82 26.67
C ALA A 611 -13.23 22.40 25.28
N GLN A 612 -12.74 21.17 25.18
CA GLN A 612 -12.33 20.54 23.93
C GLN A 612 -13.42 20.71 22.85
N GLY A 613 -13.01 21.04 21.63
CA GLY A 613 -13.92 21.29 20.50
C GLY A 613 -14.43 22.74 20.38
N SER A 614 -14.13 23.60 21.35
CA SER A 614 -14.22 25.06 21.19
C SER A 614 -13.08 25.57 20.30
N ASP A 615 -13.26 26.69 19.61
CA ASP A 615 -12.19 27.31 18.80
C ASP A 615 -11.14 27.97 19.73
N THR A 616 -10.23 27.16 20.27
CA THR A 616 -9.06 27.59 21.06
C THR A 616 -7.80 27.59 20.17
N ILE A 617 -6.88 26.65 20.38
CA ILE A 617 -5.78 26.33 19.48
C ILE A 617 -6.16 25.05 18.73
N GLU A 618 -6.00 25.04 17.40
CA GLU A 618 -6.17 23.85 16.57
C GLU A 618 -4.83 23.13 16.41
N VAL A 619 -4.86 21.82 16.62
CA VAL A 619 -3.82 20.90 16.16
C VAL A 619 -4.40 20.16 14.96
N ALA A 620 -3.92 20.50 13.76
CA ALA A 620 -4.35 19.91 12.51
C ALA A 620 -3.39 18.82 12.06
N TYR A 621 -3.94 17.70 11.63
CA TYR A 621 -3.20 16.55 11.12
C TYR A 621 -3.45 16.33 9.63
N LEU A 622 -2.45 15.83 8.90
CA LEU A 622 -2.60 15.52 7.47
C LEU A 622 -3.60 14.38 7.27
N ASN A 623 -4.69 14.64 6.54
CA ASN A 623 -5.77 13.69 6.26
C ASN A 623 -6.35 12.99 7.51
N GLY A 624 -6.25 13.64 8.68
CA GLY A 624 -6.72 13.09 9.95
C GLY A 624 -5.82 12.01 10.55
N VAL A 625 -4.62 11.75 10.01
CA VAL A 625 -3.63 10.82 10.56
C VAL A 625 -2.93 11.48 11.75
N ASP A 626 -3.37 11.15 12.95
CA ASP A 626 -2.90 11.75 14.21
C ASP A 626 -1.82 10.95 14.92
N ALA A 627 -1.44 9.79 14.39
CA ALA A 627 -0.34 8.97 14.89
C ALA A 627 0.89 9.06 13.97
N PRO A 628 2.10 8.92 14.52
CA PRO A 628 3.31 8.84 13.71
C PRO A 628 3.31 7.56 12.88
N TYR A 629 3.88 7.63 11.69
CA TYR A 629 3.97 6.50 10.78
C TYR A 629 5.39 6.34 10.23
N ILE A 630 5.63 5.17 9.67
CA ILE A 630 6.95 4.70 9.29
C ILE A 630 7.04 4.49 7.77
N ASP A 631 8.10 5.01 7.13
CA ASP A 631 8.48 4.60 5.78
C ASP A 631 9.85 3.92 5.80
N GLN A 632 10.08 3.01 4.84
CA GLN A 632 11.37 2.34 4.69
C GLN A 632 12.10 2.69 3.40
N GLN A 633 13.43 2.64 3.50
CA GLN A 633 14.32 2.58 2.37
C GLN A 633 15.48 1.61 2.66
N GLU A 634 15.89 0.85 1.64
CA GLU A 634 17.16 0.14 1.68
C GLU A 634 18.31 1.15 1.73
N GLY A 635 19.16 1.02 2.74
CA GLY A 635 20.19 2.01 3.01
C GLY A 635 21.30 1.99 1.95
N PHE A 636 21.48 3.10 1.23
CA PHE A 636 22.73 3.39 0.52
C PHE A 636 23.81 3.94 1.48
N THR A 637 23.37 4.59 2.57
CA THR A 637 24.23 5.21 3.60
C THR A 637 24.37 4.38 4.88
N THR A 638 23.56 3.33 5.04
CA THR A 638 23.56 2.46 6.22
C THR A 638 23.58 0.99 5.81
N ASP A 639 24.38 0.20 6.51
CA ASP A 639 24.53 -1.23 6.29
C ASP A 639 23.34 -2.02 6.90
N GLY A 640 22.12 -1.75 6.43
CA GLY A 640 20.88 -2.32 6.96
C GLY A 640 19.61 -1.68 6.37
N ILE A 641 18.51 -1.71 7.11
CA ILE A 641 17.28 -1.00 6.72
C ILE A 641 17.22 0.34 7.45
N ALA A 642 16.99 1.41 6.69
CA ALA A 642 16.72 2.74 7.23
C ALA A 642 15.20 2.93 7.37
N THR A 643 14.77 3.26 8.58
CA THR A 643 13.38 3.41 8.97
C THR A 643 13.15 4.86 9.34
N LYS A 644 12.34 5.55 8.54
CA LYS A 644 11.99 6.96 8.76
C LYS A 644 10.68 7.02 9.53
N VAL A 645 10.71 7.64 10.71
CA VAL A 645 9.49 7.95 11.47
C VAL A 645 9.11 9.39 11.15
N ARG A 646 7.84 9.63 10.81
CA ARG A 646 7.32 10.99 10.57
C ARG A 646 5.92 11.19 11.13
N ILE A 647 5.63 12.44 11.46
CA ILE A 647 4.30 12.95 11.78
C ILE A 647 4.11 14.31 11.11
N ASP A 648 2.92 14.53 10.56
CA ASP A 648 2.56 15.78 9.87
C ASP A 648 1.52 16.52 10.72
N ALA A 649 1.94 17.62 11.33
CA ALA A 649 1.12 18.40 12.25
C ALA A 649 1.27 19.91 11.99
N GLY A 650 0.18 20.65 12.17
CA GLY A 650 0.13 22.10 12.14
C GLY A 650 -0.57 22.62 13.39
N VAL A 651 -0.02 23.66 14.01
CA VAL A 651 -0.59 24.25 15.23
C VAL A 651 -0.82 25.73 15.01
N ALA A 652 -2.06 26.19 15.25
CA ALA A 652 -2.39 27.61 15.14
C ALA A 652 -3.53 28.01 16.10
N PRO A 653 -3.54 29.26 16.61
CA PRO A 653 -4.69 29.78 17.33
C PRO A 653 -5.85 30.02 16.36
N LEU A 654 -7.07 29.59 16.73
CA LEU A 654 -8.28 29.78 15.92
C LEU A 654 -9.10 30.99 16.34
N ASP A 655 -9.28 31.18 17.64
CA ASP A 655 -10.05 32.30 18.16
C ASP A 655 -9.50 32.69 19.56
N TYR A 656 -9.40 33.99 19.81
CA TYR A 656 -8.95 34.52 21.10
C TYR A 656 -10.01 34.36 22.19
N ARG A 657 -11.29 34.19 21.82
CA ARG A 657 -12.42 34.22 22.76
C ARG A 657 -12.49 32.98 23.65
N GLY A 658 -11.92 31.87 23.19
CA GLY A 658 -11.84 30.61 23.94
C GLY A 658 -10.73 30.59 25.00
N LEU A 659 -9.90 31.63 25.08
CA LEU A 659 -8.71 31.68 25.93
C LEU A 659 -8.66 32.97 26.74
N VAL A 660 -8.19 32.92 27.98
CA VAL A 660 -7.85 34.11 28.79
C VAL A 660 -6.48 33.91 29.41
N LYS A 661 -5.65 34.97 29.44
CA LYS A 661 -4.35 34.99 30.12
C LYS A 661 -4.38 35.95 31.30
N SER A 662 -3.82 35.55 32.43
CA SER A 662 -3.41 36.46 33.51
C SER A 662 -1.89 36.56 33.61
N SER A 663 -1.38 37.75 33.90
CA SER A 663 0.03 37.97 34.23
C SER A 663 0.46 37.36 35.55
N GLY A 664 -0.49 36.96 36.41
CA GLY A 664 -0.20 36.50 37.78
C GLY A 664 0.27 37.58 38.74
N LYS A 665 0.37 38.83 38.27
CA LYS A 665 0.98 39.98 38.96
C LYS A 665 -0.04 41.10 39.10
#